data_AF-V3ZHF7-F1
#
_entry.id   AF-V3ZHF7-F1
#
_cell.length_a   1.000
_cell.length_b   1.000
_cell.length_c   1.000
_cell.angle_alpha   90.00
_cell.angle_beta   90.00
_cell.angle_gamma   90.00
#
_symmetry.space_group_name_H-M   'P 1'
#
loop_
_entity.id
_entity.type
_entity.pdbx_description
1 polymer ?
#
loop_
_entity_poly.entity_id
_entity_poly.type
_entity_poly.pdbx_seq_one_letter_code
_entity_poly.pdbx_strand_id
1 'polypeptide(L)'
;MVDVRDELGEKWREEILKDVSVLPEIGCVPSTLVVLGDESRPILSNPQQKHVWIAVGELGRGRIAVVGHGGYITKINTTSGHTNPEIKHFNDNLKSWLVRSENVDMKEMKNFKNLTPESLKNAKIVICTGESNANVTDKEILEYIQNGGALLHAVCAWGWLQIRNTKNIHDIPLYEVLEEVGIIYTKGYFWLPKSGLHIAISKASESQHVIHALDHTHLDNCCSTLSQINDCPVKVLQSVMKKSGEKVHKIISEKEHECIPSEKRPVSSSIGKSVMFLHDVLAKTGNGYKKMPGIDLFPGDFTEDPPLSDGRIIIESEIPAAHPTGFYVRAGEEVELEIVTEESLNCGWEIQIGCHSDHLQTSNAMKRWPIITEKQKITQKNLKMKTPIGGLMYVWSPKMASKIIINVKNAIESPLFDLTQPETIINWKTNRQAPGLWADLGGHHIVFTLPAKSVGDLEDPTAVLESWDRVVCAHHHLRGTDPNSQRREWIVADVQPSCGYMHSGYPIVTHLDVADPSKSSFLLNNKTLLESGNWGLFHELGHNMQKPTWTFRGTGEVTCNIFTLHAMDVIAQKSPWIHSWLEGKVPKARQFIRSSAGFSKWQSDPGIALFVYAQLYNQFGWSVYKKTFRQYEEQDMPPQLKTEEEKIDYWFETMSKFSEYNLAPLADLWSIPLSDTCREQLKVFPSFLPDDEITQGVPEKVEELEKKYPKLVRKIRPPCDQFEEQILCRRKWSVLVNKSK
;
A
#
# COMPACT_ATOMS: atom_id res chain seq x y z
N MET A 1 -1.52 44.75 4.92
CA MET A 1 -2.41 44.62 6.08
C MET A 1 -2.28 43.18 6.54
N VAL A 2 -1.85 42.94 7.78
CA VAL A 2 -1.93 41.61 8.38
C VAL A 2 -3.42 41.28 8.47
N ASP A 3 -3.82 40.09 7.99
CA ASP A 3 -5.23 39.69 8.01
C ASP A 3 -5.65 39.55 9.48
N VAL A 4 -6.78 40.13 9.90
CA VAL A 4 -7.27 40.02 11.29
C VAL A 4 -7.42 38.55 11.72
N ARG A 5 -7.57 37.65 10.74
CA ARG A 5 -7.60 36.19 10.93
C ARG A 5 -6.24 35.61 11.35
N ASP A 6 -5.13 36.17 10.86
CA ASP A 6 -3.77 35.79 11.26
C ASP A 6 -3.53 36.10 12.74
N GLU A 7 -4.03 37.25 13.23
CA GLU A 7 -3.85 37.67 14.63
C GLU A 7 -4.56 36.74 15.64
N LEU A 8 -5.74 36.21 15.29
CA LEU A 8 -6.48 35.28 16.15
C LEU A 8 -5.79 33.91 16.24
N GLY A 9 -5.31 33.39 15.11
CA GLY A 9 -4.58 32.12 15.06
C GLY A 9 -3.30 32.16 15.89
N GLU A 10 -2.53 33.24 15.76
CA GLU A 10 -1.33 33.46 16.58
C GLU A 10 -1.67 33.55 18.06
N LYS A 11 -2.71 34.30 18.43
CA LYS A 11 -3.13 34.43 19.83
C LYS A 11 -3.44 33.07 20.45
N TRP A 12 -4.24 32.23 19.78
CA TRP A 12 -4.56 30.90 20.30
C TRP A 12 -3.33 30.00 20.37
N ARG A 13 -2.43 30.12 19.39
CA ARG A 13 -1.15 29.41 19.41
C ARG A 13 -0.29 29.81 20.60
N GLU A 14 -0.16 31.10 20.88
CA GLU A 14 0.58 31.63 22.03
C GLU A 14 -0.03 31.17 23.35
N GLU A 15 -1.36 31.20 23.48
CA GLU A 15 -2.06 30.69 24.67
C GLU A 15 -1.81 29.20 24.91
N ILE A 16 -1.92 28.37 23.85
CA ILE A 16 -1.78 26.90 23.95
C ILE A 16 -0.31 26.48 24.18
N LEU A 17 0.65 27.21 23.63
CA LEU A 17 2.08 26.87 23.66
C LEU A 17 2.88 27.72 24.64
N LYS A 18 2.21 28.46 25.52
CA LYS A 18 2.84 29.22 26.60
C LYS A 18 3.75 28.30 27.42
N ASP A 19 5.00 28.70 27.62
CA ASP A 19 6.01 27.93 28.36
C ASP A 19 6.32 26.54 27.76
N VAL A 20 5.97 26.31 26.47
CA VAL A 20 6.32 25.09 25.72
C VAL A 20 7.36 25.45 24.65
N SER A 21 8.56 24.90 24.79
CA SER A 21 9.66 25.12 23.85
C SER A 21 9.80 24.00 22.83
N VAL A 22 9.46 22.77 23.23
CA VAL A 22 9.62 21.56 22.42
C VAL A 22 8.57 20.51 22.77
N LEU A 23 7.91 19.93 21.77
CA LEU A 23 7.12 18.72 21.96
C LEU A 23 8.02 17.48 21.71
N PRO A 24 8.26 16.65 22.73
CA PRO A 24 9.24 15.56 22.63
C PRO A 24 8.74 14.43 21.71
N GLU A 25 9.71 13.69 21.15
CA GLU A 25 9.45 12.38 20.53
C GLU A 25 9.21 11.37 21.65
N ILE A 26 8.02 10.75 21.66
CA ILE A 26 7.55 9.86 22.75
C ILE A 26 7.14 8.48 22.22
N GLY A 27 7.74 8.02 21.11
CA GLY A 27 7.35 6.79 20.42
C GLY A 27 6.00 6.88 19.73
N CYS A 28 5.51 8.09 19.47
CA CYS A 28 4.20 8.36 18.88
C CYS A 28 4.38 8.97 17.49
N VAL A 29 3.61 8.50 16.50
CA VAL A 29 3.64 9.01 15.13
C VAL A 29 2.34 9.78 14.87
N PRO A 30 2.36 11.12 14.84
CA PRO A 30 1.15 11.89 14.68
C PRO A 30 0.51 11.73 13.30
N SER A 31 -0.82 11.73 13.31
CA SER A 31 -1.66 11.83 12.12
C SER A 31 -1.72 13.28 11.63
N THR A 32 -1.93 13.45 10.33
CA THR A 32 -2.06 14.79 9.73
C THR A 32 -3.52 15.23 9.64
N LEU A 33 -3.75 16.54 9.69
CA LEU A 33 -5.05 17.20 9.71
C LEU A 33 -5.21 18.15 8.52
N VAL A 34 -6.43 18.29 8.03
CA VAL A 34 -6.86 19.37 7.12
C VAL A 34 -7.76 20.32 7.89
N VAL A 35 -7.50 21.61 7.78
CA VAL A 35 -8.25 22.69 8.47
C VAL A 35 -8.96 23.54 7.42
N LEU A 36 -10.28 23.68 7.57
CA LEU A 36 -11.15 24.36 6.60
C LEU A 36 -12.32 25.13 7.23
N GLY A 37 -12.56 25.04 8.54
CA GLY A 37 -13.65 25.74 9.21
C GLY A 37 -13.34 27.21 9.47
N ASP A 38 -14.30 28.11 9.29
CA ASP A 38 -14.07 29.57 9.39
C ASP A 38 -13.58 30.00 10.78
N GLU A 39 -14.04 29.29 11.81
CA GLU A 39 -13.66 29.49 13.22
C GLU A 39 -12.61 28.47 13.70
N SER A 40 -11.90 27.84 12.75
CA SER A 40 -10.83 26.87 13.03
C SER A 40 -9.46 27.40 12.61
N ARG A 41 -8.42 27.08 13.37
CA ARG A 41 -7.05 27.56 13.16
C ARG A 41 -6.06 26.41 13.30
N PRO A 42 -5.12 26.27 12.35
CA PRO A 42 -4.01 25.35 12.51
C PRO A 42 -3.06 25.88 13.59
N ILE A 43 -2.67 25.04 14.54
CA ILE A 43 -1.76 25.43 15.64
C ILE A 43 -0.34 24.96 15.33
N LEU A 44 -0.12 23.66 15.17
CA LEU A 44 1.22 23.10 14.91
C LEU A 44 1.26 22.28 13.62
N SER A 45 2.38 22.40 12.92
CA SER A 45 2.71 21.64 11.71
C SER A 45 3.96 20.78 11.92
N ASN A 46 4.21 19.83 11.02
CA ASN A 46 5.46 19.07 11.00
C ASN A 46 6.68 20.00 10.78
N PRO A 47 7.93 19.55 11.00
CA PRO A 47 9.12 20.39 10.88
C PRO A 47 9.29 21.06 9.50
N GLN A 48 8.74 20.48 8.44
CA GLN A 48 8.77 21.03 7.09
C GLN A 48 7.66 22.06 6.84
N GLN A 49 6.79 22.32 7.83
CA GLN A 49 5.64 23.21 7.75
C GLN A 49 4.67 22.87 6.61
N LYS A 50 4.49 21.57 6.33
CA LYS A 50 3.64 21.06 5.25
C LYS A 50 2.35 20.42 5.74
N HIS A 51 2.37 19.83 6.92
CA HIS A 51 1.26 19.05 7.43
C HIS A 51 0.88 19.48 8.83
N VAL A 52 -0.38 19.90 9.01
CA VAL A 52 -0.94 20.27 10.32
C VAL A 52 -1.19 18.99 11.11
N TRP A 53 -0.98 19.04 12.43
CA TRP A 53 -1.28 17.90 13.31
C TRP A 53 -1.85 18.32 14.65
N ILE A 54 -1.88 19.63 14.94
CA ILE A 54 -2.69 20.20 16.01
C ILE A 54 -3.47 21.36 15.41
N ALA A 55 -4.78 21.34 15.58
CA ALA A 55 -5.68 22.41 15.16
C ALA A 55 -6.77 22.59 16.21
N VAL A 56 -7.32 23.79 16.27
CA VAL A 56 -8.38 24.13 17.23
C VAL A 56 -9.47 24.94 16.55
N GLY A 57 -10.66 25.00 17.15
CA GLY A 57 -11.71 25.86 16.64
C GLY A 57 -12.80 26.14 17.65
N GLU A 58 -13.66 27.10 17.32
CA GLU A 58 -14.86 27.43 18.08
C GLU A 58 -16.11 26.95 17.33
N LEU A 59 -17.09 26.42 18.08
CA LEU A 59 -18.38 26.01 17.54
C LEU A 59 -19.49 26.45 18.50
N GLY A 60 -20.32 27.40 18.07
CA GLY A 60 -21.26 28.08 18.95
C GLY A 60 -20.53 28.79 20.09
N ARG A 61 -20.82 28.43 21.35
CA ARG A 61 -20.11 28.96 22.52
C ARG A 61 -18.95 28.07 22.99
N GLY A 62 -18.80 26.87 22.42
CA GLY A 62 -17.80 25.89 22.83
C GLY A 62 -16.47 26.02 22.10
N ARG A 63 -15.53 25.16 22.50
CA ARG A 63 -14.18 25.07 21.92
C ARG A 63 -13.80 23.62 21.68
N ILE A 64 -13.11 23.39 20.58
CA ILE A 64 -12.66 22.07 20.15
C ILE A 64 -11.16 22.13 19.89
N ALA A 65 -10.43 21.13 20.38
CA ALA A 65 -9.03 20.92 20.05
C ALA A 65 -8.82 19.53 19.46
N VAL A 66 -8.08 19.44 18.36
CA VAL A 66 -7.79 18.20 17.65
C VAL A 66 -6.28 17.98 17.62
N VAL A 67 -5.84 16.79 18.06
CA VAL A 67 -4.42 16.43 18.16
C VAL A 67 -4.17 15.12 17.41
N GLY A 68 -3.16 15.10 16.54
CA GLY A 68 -2.85 13.96 15.66
C GLY A 68 -2.50 12.63 16.37
N HIS A 69 -2.34 12.64 17.69
CA HIS A 69 -2.05 11.45 18.49
C HIS A 69 -2.44 11.62 19.97
N GLY A 70 -3.14 10.62 20.53
CA GLY A 70 -3.52 10.60 21.95
C GLY A 70 -2.34 10.59 22.93
N GLY A 71 -1.17 10.13 22.48
CA GLY A 71 0.08 10.11 23.27
C GLY A 71 0.46 11.46 23.88
N TYR A 72 0.20 12.58 23.18
CA TYR A 72 0.52 13.93 23.66
C TYR A 72 -0.42 14.43 24.75
N ILE A 73 -1.61 13.83 24.87
CA ILE A 73 -2.58 14.16 25.91
C ILE A 73 -2.65 13.07 26.98
N THR A 74 -1.68 12.16 27.01
CA THR A 74 -1.63 11.10 28.03
C THR A 74 -1.59 11.73 29.41
N LYS A 75 -2.37 11.18 30.34
CA LYS A 75 -2.48 11.66 31.73
C LYS A 75 -3.10 13.06 31.89
N ILE A 76 -3.65 13.66 30.83
CA ILE A 76 -4.32 14.96 30.89
C ILE A 76 -5.50 14.99 31.88
N ASN A 77 -6.11 13.83 32.12
CA ASN A 77 -7.23 13.62 33.04
C ASN A 77 -6.80 13.01 34.40
N THR A 78 -5.51 13.08 34.79
CA THR A 78 -4.99 12.49 36.04
C THR A 78 -4.36 13.53 36.97
N THR A 79 -4.31 13.22 38.27
CA THR A 79 -3.71 14.10 39.31
C THR A 79 -2.19 14.08 39.34
N SER A 80 -1.55 13.01 38.84
CA SER A 80 -0.08 12.90 38.79
C SER A 80 0.55 13.71 37.65
N GLY A 81 -0.27 14.15 36.68
CA GLY A 81 0.18 14.88 35.50
C GLY A 81 1.14 14.06 34.62
N HIS A 82 1.65 14.69 33.56
CA HIS A 82 2.70 14.09 32.75
C HIS A 82 4.07 14.33 33.40
N THR A 83 4.97 13.35 33.34
CA THR A 83 6.32 13.46 33.96
C THR A 83 7.25 14.39 33.17
N ASN A 84 7.01 14.51 31.86
CA ASN A 84 7.69 15.50 31.02
C ASN A 84 7.01 16.88 31.20
N PRO A 85 7.76 17.93 31.61
CA PRO A 85 7.22 19.26 31.89
C PRO A 85 6.64 19.94 30.65
N GLU A 86 7.21 19.76 29.47
CA GLU A 86 6.72 20.35 28.22
C GLU A 86 5.32 19.83 27.86
N ILE A 87 5.12 18.49 27.96
CA ILE A 87 3.81 17.87 27.75
C ILE A 87 2.82 18.32 28.84
N LYS A 88 3.29 18.48 30.08
CA LYS A 88 2.45 18.98 31.17
C LYS A 88 1.96 20.41 30.88
N HIS A 89 2.86 21.34 30.53
CA HIS A 89 2.51 22.71 30.17
C HIS A 89 1.55 22.75 28.98
N PHE A 90 1.86 22.00 27.92
CA PHE A 90 0.96 21.87 26.76
C PHE A 90 -0.44 21.43 27.17
N ASN A 91 -0.55 20.38 27.98
CA ASN A 91 -1.85 19.85 28.43
C ASN A 91 -2.59 20.81 29.36
N ASP A 92 -1.89 21.52 30.25
CA ASP A 92 -2.47 22.51 31.14
C ASP A 92 -3.03 23.71 30.36
N ASN A 93 -2.24 24.25 29.44
CA ASN A 93 -2.66 25.35 28.56
C ASN A 93 -3.84 24.94 27.67
N LEU A 94 -3.81 23.73 27.10
CA LEU A 94 -4.88 23.23 26.24
C LEU A 94 -6.21 23.11 27.00
N LYS A 95 -6.17 22.61 28.25
CA LYS A 95 -7.36 22.61 29.13
C LYS A 95 -7.88 24.02 29.37
N SER A 96 -6.98 24.95 29.72
CA SER A 96 -7.38 26.33 30.01
C SER A 96 -7.95 27.04 28.80
N TRP A 97 -7.38 26.82 27.63
CA TRP A 97 -7.91 27.31 26.37
C TRP A 97 -9.30 26.74 26.09
N LEU A 98 -9.49 25.42 26.24
CA LEU A 98 -10.77 24.75 25.98
C LEU A 98 -11.93 25.31 26.82
N VAL A 99 -11.72 25.59 28.11
CA VAL A 99 -12.80 26.07 29.00
C VAL A 99 -12.77 27.57 29.29
N ARG A 100 -11.82 28.32 28.71
CA ARG A 100 -11.60 29.76 28.97
C ARG A 100 -11.37 30.06 30.46
N SER A 101 -10.66 29.19 31.17
CA SER A 101 -10.42 29.28 32.62
C SER A 101 -9.13 28.57 33.01
N GLU A 102 -8.37 29.15 33.95
CA GLU A 102 -7.18 28.51 34.51
C GLU A 102 -7.52 27.32 35.44
N ASN A 103 -8.75 27.28 35.95
CA ASN A 103 -9.22 26.24 36.86
C ASN A 103 -10.17 25.27 36.14
N VAL A 104 -9.72 24.02 35.96
CA VAL A 104 -10.53 22.90 35.46
C VAL A 104 -10.53 21.79 36.50
N ASP A 105 -11.71 21.44 37.03
CA ASP A 105 -11.82 20.27 37.91
C ASP A 105 -11.76 19.01 37.05
N MET A 106 -10.83 18.11 37.41
CA MET A 106 -10.63 16.81 36.76
C MET A 106 -11.90 15.96 36.76
N LYS A 107 -12.79 16.13 37.74
CA LYS A 107 -14.09 15.44 37.81
C LYS A 107 -15.04 15.88 36.69
N GLU A 108 -14.86 17.09 36.16
CA GLU A 108 -15.61 17.65 35.04
C GLU A 108 -15.02 17.24 33.67
N MET A 109 -13.91 16.49 33.65
CA MET A 109 -13.34 15.92 32.43
C MET A 109 -13.82 14.48 32.24
N LYS A 110 -14.51 14.20 31.14
CA LYS A 110 -15.08 12.87 30.86
C LYS A 110 -14.47 12.29 29.59
N ASN A 111 -14.06 11.01 29.65
CA ASN A 111 -13.70 10.30 28.43
C ASN A 111 -14.98 9.97 27.66
N PHE A 112 -14.92 10.07 26.33
CA PHE A 112 -16.00 9.66 25.45
C PHE A 112 -16.33 8.18 25.62
N LYS A 113 -15.31 7.35 25.89
CA LYS A 113 -15.50 5.96 26.30
C LYS A 113 -16.41 5.88 27.53
N ASN A 114 -17.51 5.13 27.42
CA ASN A 114 -18.55 4.98 28.46
C ASN A 114 -19.29 6.28 28.85
N LEU A 115 -19.22 7.33 28.05
CA LEU A 115 -19.94 8.57 28.31
C LEU A 115 -21.46 8.33 28.21
N THR A 116 -22.21 8.84 29.18
CA THR A 116 -23.68 8.80 29.21
C THR A 116 -24.28 10.21 29.15
N PRO A 117 -25.55 10.38 28.74
CA PRO A 117 -26.19 11.70 28.68
C PRO A 117 -26.16 12.43 30.03
N GLU A 118 -26.26 11.70 31.15
CA GLU A 118 -26.21 12.29 32.48
C GLU A 118 -24.80 12.77 32.87
N SER A 119 -23.78 11.98 32.53
CA SER A 119 -22.39 12.38 32.77
C SER A 119 -21.94 13.54 31.86
N LEU A 120 -22.53 13.66 30.67
CA LEU A 120 -22.28 14.74 29.71
C LEU A 120 -22.75 16.10 30.24
N LYS A 121 -23.91 16.16 30.91
CA LYS A 121 -24.42 17.41 31.53
C LYS A 121 -23.43 18.03 32.54
N ASN A 122 -22.65 17.19 33.20
CA ASN A 122 -21.68 17.59 34.22
C ASN A 122 -20.24 17.68 33.67
N ALA A 123 -20.05 17.48 32.36
CA ALA A 123 -18.75 17.55 31.73
C ALA A 123 -18.44 19.00 31.30
N LYS A 124 -17.26 19.51 31.63
CA LYS A 124 -16.69 20.71 30.97
C LYS A 124 -15.82 20.37 29.78
N ILE A 125 -15.15 19.21 29.81
CA ILE A 125 -14.34 18.72 28.70
C ILE A 125 -14.70 17.26 28.43
N VAL A 126 -15.06 16.95 27.19
CA VAL A 126 -15.14 15.57 26.68
C VAL A 126 -13.83 15.23 25.96
N ILE A 127 -13.25 14.07 26.25
CA ILE A 127 -11.98 13.60 25.66
C ILE A 127 -12.23 12.37 24.80
N CYS A 128 -11.89 12.42 23.52
CA CYS A 128 -11.96 11.28 22.60
C CYS A 128 -10.55 10.87 22.15
N THR A 129 -10.18 9.60 22.36
CA THR A 129 -8.90 9.01 21.92
C THR A 129 -9.07 7.83 20.95
N GLY A 130 -10.25 7.71 20.32
CA GLY A 130 -10.52 6.75 19.24
C GLY A 130 -11.26 5.48 19.67
N GLU A 131 -11.70 5.40 20.93
CA GLU A 131 -12.55 4.33 21.46
C GLU A 131 -14.05 4.67 21.31
N SER A 132 -14.89 3.67 21.01
CA SER A 132 -16.26 3.89 20.50
C SER A 132 -17.35 3.05 21.21
N ASN A 133 -17.63 3.32 22.48
CA ASN A 133 -18.70 2.66 23.24
C ASN A 133 -19.50 3.63 24.13
N ALA A 134 -19.57 4.89 23.70
CA ALA A 134 -20.38 5.90 24.36
C ALA A 134 -21.88 5.59 24.17
N ASN A 135 -22.70 5.96 25.16
CA ASN A 135 -24.16 5.95 25.04
C ASN A 135 -24.69 7.37 24.76
N VAL A 136 -23.97 8.10 23.92
CA VAL A 136 -24.32 9.43 23.41
C VAL A 136 -24.00 9.49 21.93
N THR A 137 -24.80 10.26 21.19
CA THR A 137 -24.68 10.47 19.75
C THR A 137 -23.80 11.65 19.41
N ASP A 138 -23.27 11.70 18.18
CA ASP A 138 -22.52 12.86 17.66
C ASP A 138 -23.36 14.15 17.74
N LYS A 139 -24.68 14.05 17.52
CA LYS A 139 -25.62 15.18 17.65
C LYS A 139 -25.69 15.73 19.08
N GLU A 140 -25.77 14.86 20.10
CA GLU A 140 -25.76 15.31 21.50
C GLU A 140 -24.44 16.00 21.87
N ILE A 141 -23.32 15.51 21.32
CA ILE A 141 -22.01 16.16 21.51
C ILE A 141 -21.93 17.51 20.78
N LEU A 142 -22.48 17.61 19.56
CA LEU A 142 -22.60 18.88 18.84
C LEU A 142 -23.39 19.92 19.64
N GLU A 143 -24.57 19.55 20.14
CA GLU A 143 -25.42 20.44 20.96
C GLU A 143 -24.72 20.84 22.27
N TYR A 144 -24.02 19.90 22.91
CA TYR A 144 -23.20 20.16 24.10
C TYR A 144 -22.12 21.23 23.83
N ILE A 145 -21.37 21.09 22.73
CA ILE A 145 -20.32 22.04 22.35
C ILE A 145 -20.93 23.40 22.00
N GLN A 146 -21.99 23.44 21.18
CA GLN A 146 -22.66 24.69 20.81
C GLN A 146 -23.13 25.48 22.04
N ASN A 147 -23.47 24.79 23.13
CA ASN A 147 -23.89 25.39 24.39
C ASN A 147 -22.76 25.80 25.35
N GLY A 148 -21.49 25.64 24.96
CA GLY A 148 -20.33 26.06 25.75
C GLY A 148 -19.48 24.90 26.29
N GLY A 149 -19.85 23.65 26.01
CA GLY A 149 -19.01 22.49 26.29
C GLY A 149 -17.72 22.49 25.46
N ALA A 150 -16.72 21.73 25.92
CA ALA A 150 -15.45 21.62 25.21
C ALA A 150 -15.13 20.17 24.81
N LEU A 151 -14.48 20.01 23.65
CA LEU A 151 -14.06 18.70 23.12
C LEU A 151 -12.54 18.70 22.87
N LEU A 152 -11.86 17.69 23.43
CA LEU A 152 -10.49 17.35 23.08
C LEU A 152 -10.46 16.03 22.33
N HIS A 153 -10.13 16.07 21.05
CA HIS A 153 -10.14 14.93 20.16
C HIS A 153 -8.73 14.56 19.71
N ALA A 154 -8.15 13.49 20.26
CA ALA A 154 -6.77 13.10 20.02
C ALA A 154 -6.62 11.65 19.57
N VAL A 155 -6.63 11.42 18.24
CA VAL A 155 -6.64 10.08 17.64
C VAL A 155 -5.43 9.86 16.75
N CYS A 156 -4.82 8.69 16.86
CA CYS A 156 -3.87 8.18 15.87
C CYS A 156 -4.67 7.59 14.69
N ALA A 157 -5.15 8.42 13.77
CA ALA A 157 -6.05 8.03 12.68
C ALA A 157 -5.44 6.95 11.79
N TRP A 158 -4.18 7.10 11.36
CA TRP A 158 -3.51 6.12 10.51
C TRP A 158 -3.37 4.76 11.22
N GLY A 159 -2.96 4.75 12.50
CA GLY A 159 -2.86 3.53 13.29
C GLY A 159 -4.22 2.91 13.60
N TRP A 160 -5.25 3.75 13.79
CA TRP A 160 -6.63 3.30 14.02
C TRP A 160 -7.21 2.57 12.80
N LEU A 161 -6.93 3.08 11.59
CA LEU A 161 -7.29 2.46 10.31
C LEU A 161 -6.49 1.17 10.05
N GLN A 162 -5.18 1.18 10.36
CA GLN A 162 -4.30 0.04 10.14
C GLN A 162 -4.81 -1.24 10.81
N ILE A 163 -5.35 -1.13 12.03
CA ILE A 163 -5.88 -2.27 12.79
C ILE A 163 -7.37 -2.54 12.51
N ARG A 164 -8.04 -1.74 11.66
CA ARG A 164 -9.47 -1.84 11.32
C ARG A 164 -9.67 -1.78 9.81
N ASN A 165 -9.31 -2.87 9.14
CA ASN A 165 -9.32 -3.00 7.68
C ASN A 165 -10.66 -2.79 6.95
N THR A 166 -11.80 -2.74 7.66
CA THR A 166 -13.13 -2.45 7.08
C THR A 166 -13.59 -1.01 7.30
N LYS A 167 -12.82 -0.22 8.05
CA LYS A 167 -13.18 1.14 8.47
C LYS A 167 -12.46 2.19 7.65
N ASN A 168 -13.11 3.35 7.51
CA ASN A 168 -12.60 4.54 6.85
C ASN A 168 -12.41 5.67 7.86
N ILE A 169 -11.86 6.79 7.40
CA ILE A 169 -11.59 7.93 8.27
C ILE A 169 -12.85 8.53 8.88
N HIS A 170 -13.98 8.44 8.15
CA HIS A 170 -15.30 8.88 8.61
C HIS A 170 -15.92 7.95 9.66
N ASP A 171 -15.35 6.77 9.90
CA ASP A 171 -15.76 5.86 10.98
C ASP A 171 -15.06 6.19 12.32
N ILE A 172 -14.14 7.15 12.35
CA ILE A 172 -13.54 7.61 13.60
C ILE A 172 -14.66 8.19 14.50
N PRO A 173 -14.68 7.91 15.81
CA PRO A 173 -15.73 8.44 16.68
C PRO A 173 -15.82 9.97 16.63
N LEU A 174 -17.03 10.54 16.73
CA LEU A 174 -17.26 11.99 16.68
C LEU A 174 -16.87 12.65 15.35
N TYR A 175 -16.84 11.89 14.26
CA TYR A 175 -16.48 12.42 12.95
C TYR A 175 -17.44 13.52 12.49
N GLU A 176 -18.74 13.41 12.76
CA GLU A 176 -19.71 14.46 12.37
C GLU A 176 -19.41 15.78 13.09
N VAL A 177 -18.94 15.72 14.35
CA VAL A 177 -18.49 16.90 15.11
C VAL A 177 -17.29 17.55 14.44
N LEU A 178 -16.31 16.74 14.03
CA LEU A 178 -15.10 17.19 13.35
C LEU A 178 -15.39 17.80 11.97
N GLU A 179 -16.38 17.24 11.27
CA GLU A 179 -16.90 17.76 10.01
C GLU A 179 -17.52 19.14 10.18
N GLU A 180 -18.38 19.34 11.17
CA GLU A 180 -19.05 20.63 11.41
C GLU A 180 -18.06 21.74 11.84
N VAL A 181 -17.03 21.41 12.63
CA VAL A 181 -15.97 22.40 12.98
C VAL A 181 -14.97 22.63 11.84
N GLY A 182 -14.91 21.74 10.85
CA GLY A 182 -13.99 21.85 9.72
C GLY A 182 -12.53 21.50 10.08
N ILE A 183 -12.31 20.50 10.94
CA ILE A 183 -10.98 19.96 11.26
C ILE A 183 -11.00 18.45 11.04
N ILE A 184 -10.39 17.98 9.96
CA ILE A 184 -10.52 16.61 9.48
C ILE A 184 -9.20 15.85 9.60
N TYR A 185 -9.25 14.63 10.14
CA TYR A 185 -8.11 13.71 10.04
C TYR A 185 -7.89 13.26 8.60
N THR A 186 -6.63 12.99 8.26
CA THR A 186 -6.24 12.42 6.96
C THR A 186 -5.58 11.06 7.18
N LYS A 187 -5.30 10.30 6.11
CA LYS A 187 -4.57 9.04 6.19
C LYS A 187 -3.06 9.24 6.41
N GLY A 188 -2.58 10.48 6.28
CA GLY A 188 -1.18 10.84 6.40
C GLY A 188 -0.66 10.82 7.84
N TYR A 189 0.65 10.63 7.95
CA TYR A 189 1.38 10.64 9.22
C TYR A 189 2.81 11.16 8.98
N PHE A 190 3.50 11.55 10.05
CA PHE A 190 4.91 11.93 9.97
C PHE A 190 5.68 11.53 11.23
N TRP A 191 6.98 11.32 11.06
CA TRP A 191 7.89 11.06 12.17
C TRP A 191 8.42 12.37 12.72
N LEU A 192 8.43 12.48 14.05
CA LEU A 192 9.08 13.59 14.73
C LEU A 192 10.59 13.41 14.74
N PRO A 193 11.38 14.49 14.70
CA PRO A 193 12.81 14.41 14.92
C PRO A 193 13.10 13.79 16.29
N LYS A 194 14.20 13.03 16.41
CA LYS A 194 14.64 12.47 17.71
C LYS A 194 14.88 13.54 18.77
N SER A 195 15.18 14.77 18.37
CA SER A 195 15.32 15.94 19.25
C SER A 195 13.99 16.48 19.79
N GLY A 196 12.85 15.95 19.33
CA GLY A 196 11.55 16.58 19.49
C GLY A 196 11.31 17.71 18.47
N LEU A 197 10.08 18.22 18.47
CA LEU A 197 9.64 19.30 17.60
C LEU A 197 9.73 20.64 18.33
N HIS A 198 10.71 21.44 17.94
CA HIS A 198 10.84 22.79 18.46
C HIS A 198 9.70 23.67 17.94
N ILE A 199 9.01 24.35 18.85
CA ILE A 199 7.82 25.15 18.53
C ILE A 199 8.14 26.29 17.55
N ALA A 200 9.34 26.87 17.64
CA ALA A 200 9.79 27.96 16.77
C ALA A 200 9.81 27.61 15.27
N ILE A 201 10.09 26.35 14.92
CA ILE A 201 10.16 25.87 13.52
C ILE A 201 8.88 25.14 13.07
N SER A 202 7.92 24.99 13.97
CA SER A 202 6.67 24.22 13.79
C SER A 202 5.45 25.14 13.65
N LYS A 203 5.69 26.41 13.34
CA LYS A 203 4.61 27.38 13.17
C LYS A 203 3.71 26.93 12.04
N ALA A 204 2.47 26.55 12.37
CA ALA A 204 1.49 26.34 11.33
C ALA A 204 1.06 27.71 10.81
N SER A 205 1.25 27.96 9.52
CA SER A 205 0.84 29.23 8.93
C SER A 205 -0.64 29.19 8.57
N GLU A 206 -1.32 30.34 8.57
CA GLU A 206 -2.69 30.45 8.02
C GLU A 206 -2.78 29.98 6.57
N SER A 207 -1.66 29.97 5.81
CA SER A 207 -1.62 29.38 4.47
C SER A 207 -1.76 27.85 4.43
N GLN A 208 -1.80 27.18 5.59
CA GLN A 208 -2.15 25.76 5.73
C GLN A 208 -3.64 25.54 6.02
N HIS A 209 -4.40 26.61 6.25
CA HIS A 209 -5.87 26.58 6.23
C HIS A 209 -6.34 26.64 4.77
N VAL A 210 -7.12 25.65 4.33
CA VAL A 210 -7.48 25.48 2.91
C VAL A 210 -8.14 26.72 2.34
N ILE A 211 -9.19 27.22 3.00
CA ILE A 211 -9.97 28.37 2.50
C ILE A 211 -9.12 29.65 2.47
N HIS A 212 -8.37 29.94 3.53
CA HIS A 212 -7.50 31.13 3.59
C HIS A 212 -6.42 31.10 2.51
N ALA A 213 -5.85 29.92 2.22
CA ALA A 213 -4.87 29.79 1.15
C ALA A 213 -5.46 30.05 -0.23
N LEU A 214 -6.69 29.62 -0.48
CA LEU A 214 -7.42 29.90 -1.72
C LEU A 214 -7.80 31.38 -1.82
N ASP A 215 -8.13 32.03 -0.70
CA ASP A 215 -8.47 33.46 -0.66
C ASP A 215 -7.30 34.37 -1.07
N HIS A 216 -6.07 34.01 -0.67
CA HIS A 216 -4.87 34.82 -0.88
C HIS A 216 -4.00 34.35 -2.06
N THR A 217 -4.49 33.39 -2.87
CA THR A 217 -3.77 32.82 -4.04
C THR A 217 -2.39 32.22 -3.74
N HIS A 218 -2.13 31.82 -2.49
CA HIS A 218 -0.87 31.20 -2.06
C HIS A 218 -0.82 29.70 -2.40
N LEU A 219 -1.07 29.34 -3.66
CA LEU A 219 -1.15 27.94 -4.10
C LEU A 219 0.13 27.15 -3.80
N ASP A 220 1.30 27.79 -3.90
CA ASP A 220 2.56 27.13 -3.58
C ASP A 220 2.63 26.63 -2.12
N ASN A 221 2.04 27.38 -1.19
CA ASN A 221 2.09 27.08 0.24
C ASN A 221 1.05 26.04 0.67
N CYS A 222 -0.07 25.94 -0.06
CA CYS A 222 -1.14 25.00 0.29
C CYS A 222 -1.11 23.69 -0.49
N CYS A 223 -0.14 23.49 -1.41
CA CYS A 223 -0.01 22.25 -2.18
C CYS A 223 -0.04 20.98 -1.32
N SER A 224 0.65 20.98 -0.18
CA SER A 224 0.64 19.83 0.73
C SER A 224 -0.70 19.64 1.43
N THR A 225 -1.39 20.72 1.81
CA THR A 225 -2.74 20.64 2.38
C THR A 225 -3.74 20.15 1.34
N LEU A 226 -3.69 20.68 0.12
CA LEU A 226 -4.55 20.27 -0.99
C LEU A 226 -4.28 18.82 -1.40
N SER A 227 -3.04 18.33 -1.33
CA SER A 227 -2.75 16.91 -1.56
C SER A 227 -3.51 15.99 -0.60
N GLN A 228 -3.83 16.47 0.61
CA GLN A 228 -4.54 15.72 1.64
C GLN A 228 -6.05 15.94 1.61
N ILE A 229 -6.53 17.01 0.97
CA ILE A 229 -7.98 17.30 0.90
C ILE A 229 -8.74 16.21 0.16
N ASN A 230 -8.07 15.48 -0.72
CA ASN A 230 -8.65 14.37 -1.47
C ASN A 230 -9.09 13.19 -0.58
N ASP A 231 -8.57 13.08 0.65
CA ASP A 231 -9.02 12.12 1.66
C ASP A 231 -10.28 12.60 2.41
N CYS A 232 -10.71 13.85 2.22
CA CYS A 232 -11.90 14.40 2.87
C CYS A 232 -13.19 13.85 2.22
N PRO A 233 -14.27 13.71 2.99
CA PRO A 233 -15.55 13.26 2.44
C PRO A 233 -16.12 14.31 1.49
N VAL A 234 -16.94 13.83 0.55
CA VAL A 234 -17.56 14.68 -0.47
C VAL A 234 -18.33 15.86 0.14
N LYS A 235 -19.03 15.67 1.27
CA LYS A 235 -19.76 16.75 1.97
C LYS A 235 -18.83 17.89 2.43
N VAL A 236 -17.65 17.57 2.95
CA VAL A 236 -16.61 18.57 3.31
C VAL A 236 -16.12 19.30 2.06
N LEU A 237 -15.84 18.57 0.99
CA LEU A 237 -15.40 19.16 -0.28
C LEU A 237 -16.48 20.07 -0.88
N GLN A 238 -17.75 19.68 -0.79
CA GLN A 238 -18.89 20.51 -1.21
C GLN A 238 -18.99 21.80 -0.39
N SER A 239 -18.69 21.77 0.91
CA SER A 239 -18.62 22.96 1.76
C SER A 239 -17.51 23.92 1.30
N VAL A 240 -16.33 23.39 0.98
CA VAL A 240 -15.23 24.19 0.40
C VAL A 240 -15.67 24.83 -0.91
N MET A 241 -16.31 24.06 -1.80
CA MET A 241 -16.82 24.56 -3.08
C MET A 241 -17.92 25.60 -2.93
N LYS A 242 -18.81 25.46 -1.95
CA LYS A 242 -19.85 26.46 -1.66
C LYS A 242 -19.23 27.81 -1.26
N LYS A 243 -18.10 27.80 -0.54
CA LYS A 243 -17.44 29.01 -0.03
C LYS A 243 -16.46 29.63 -1.02
N SER A 244 -15.68 28.80 -1.71
CA SER A 244 -14.54 29.21 -2.55
C SER A 244 -14.70 28.85 -4.02
N GLY A 245 -15.87 28.37 -4.45
CA GLY A 245 -16.07 27.80 -5.79
C GLY A 245 -15.70 28.74 -6.92
N GLU A 246 -16.19 29.99 -6.91
CA GLU A 246 -15.84 30.99 -7.93
C GLU A 246 -14.33 31.23 -8.04
N LYS A 247 -13.63 31.25 -6.89
CA LYS A 247 -12.16 31.40 -6.85
C LYS A 247 -11.46 30.16 -7.38
N VAL A 248 -11.93 28.97 -7.02
CA VAL A 248 -11.40 27.69 -7.52
C VAL A 248 -11.55 27.61 -9.04
N HIS A 249 -12.74 27.92 -9.58
CA HIS A 249 -12.97 27.97 -11.03
C HIS A 249 -12.07 29.00 -11.72
N LYS A 250 -11.91 30.19 -11.13
CA LYS A 250 -11.00 31.22 -11.65
C LYS A 250 -9.55 30.72 -11.69
N ILE A 251 -9.04 30.20 -10.58
CA ILE A 251 -7.67 29.65 -10.46
C ILE A 251 -7.42 28.59 -11.53
N ILE A 252 -8.35 27.64 -11.67
CA ILE A 252 -8.26 26.59 -12.67
C ILE A 252 -8.24 27.19 -14.08
N SER A 253 -9.16 28.11 -14.40
CA SER A 253 -9.21 28.73 -15.73
C SER A 253 -7.93 29.48 -16.11
N GLU A 254 -7.25 30.11 -15.13
CA GLU A 254 -6.02 30.87 -15.36
C GLU A 254 -4.78 29.96 -15.43
N LYS A 255 -4.81 28.78 -14.80
CA LYS A 255 -3.61 27.94 -14.55
C LYS A 255 -3.73 26.49 -15.02
N GLU A 256 -4.76 26.13 -15.78
CA GLU A 256 -4.98 24.76 -16.30
C GLU A 256 -3.76 24.21 -17.05
N HIS A 257 -3.07 25.06 -17.83
CA HIS A 257 -1.87 24.68 -18.56
C HIS A 257 -0.68 24.24 -17.66
N GLU A 258 -0.67 24.61 -16.38
CA GLU A 258 0.36 24.22 -15.41
C GLU A 258 0.12 22.82 -14.83
N CYS A 259 -1.08 22.25 -15.00
CA CYS A 259 -1.52 21.05 -14.30
C CYS A 259 -1.68 19.82 -15.20
N ILE A 260 -1.41 19.91 -16.50
CA ILE A 260 -1.54 18.80 -17.46
C ILE A 260 -0.34 17.86 -17.34
N PRO A 261 -0.48 16.66 -16.74
CA PRO A 261 0.64 15.77 -16.52
C PRO A 261 0.92 14.90 -17.74
N SER A 262 2.19 14.62 -18.00
CA SER A 262 2.60 13.64 -19.02
C SER A 262 3.98 13.08 -18.72
N GLU A 263 4.33 11.95 -19.35
CA GLU A 263 5.66 11.37 -19.23
C GLU A 263 6.78 12.35 -19.64
N LYS A 264 6.56 13.11 -20.73
CA LYS A 264 7.53 14.07 -21.27
C LYS A 264 7.58 15.38 -20.49
N ARG A 265 6.47 15.77 -19.88
CA ARG A 265 6.33 17.00 -19.08
C ARG A 265 5.64 16.67 -17.76
N PRO A 266 6.37 16.12 -16.78
CA PRO A 266 5.80 15.82 -15.47
C PRO A 266 5.50 17.12 -14.69
N VAL A 267 4.37 17.17 -13.98
CA VAL A 267 4.02 18.31 -13.12
C VAL A 267 4.80 18.21 -11.81
N SER A 268 5.71 19.15 -11.59
CA SER A 268 6.57 19.20 -10.39
C SER A 268 6.39 20.45 -9.54
N SER A 269 5.89 21.54 -10.12
CA SER A 269 5.63 22.80 -9.40
C SER A 269 4.52 22.65 -8.37
N SER A 270 4.63 23.37 -7.26
CA SER A 270 3.61 23.37 -6.20
C SER A 270 2.30 23.99 -6.70
N ILE A 271 2.34 25.08 -7.48
CA ILE A 271 1.15 25.61 -8.19
C ILE A 271 0.50 24.54 -9.07
N GLY A 272 1.25 23.90 -9.99
CA GLY A 272 0.70 22.92 -10.93
C GLY A 272 0.00 21.77 -10.21
N LYS A 273 0.65 21.20 -9.20
CA LYS A 273 0.06 20.15 -8.33
C LYS A 273 -1.17 20.65 -7.59
N SER A 274 -1.15 21.87 -7.06
CA SER A 274 -2.32 22.45 -6.38
C SER A 274 -3.52 22.57 -7.30
N VAL A 275 -3.30 23.00 -8.55
CA VAL A 275 -4.36 23.05 -9.57
C VAL A 275 -4.87 21.64 -9.90
N MET A 276 -3.99 20.63 -9.98
CA MET A 276 -4.43 19.22 -10.13
C MET A 276 -5.37 18.78 -8.98
N PHE A 277 -4.99 19.05 -7.72
CA PHE A 277 -5.83 18.67 -6.58
C PHE A 277 -7.16 19.44 -6.56
N LEU A 278 -7.20 20.68 -7.03
CA LEU A 278 -8.45 21.43 -7.18
C LEU A 278 -9.36 20.83 -8.27
N HIS A 279 -8.81 20.31 -9.36
CA HIS A 279 -9.56 19.55 -10.35
C HIS A 279 -10.20 18.29 -9.73
N ASP A 280 -9.47 17.56 -8.89
CA ASP A 280 -10.03 16.40 -8.18
C ASP A 280 -11.20 16.80 -7.26
N VAL A 281 -11.08 17.94 -6.56
CA VAL A 281 -12.17 18.50 -5.73
C VAL A 281 -13.39 18.85 -6.58
N LEU A 282 -13.21 19.50 -7.73
CA LEU A 282 -14.31 19.81 -8.64
C LEU A 282 -15.02 18.55 -9.12
N ALA A 283 -14.27 17.52 -9.49
CA ALA A 283 -14.81 16.26 -9.97
C ALA A 283 -15.64 15.55 -8.89
N LYS A 284 -15.08 15.42 -7.67
CA LYS A 284 -15.75 14.74 -6.54
C LYS A 284 -17.00 15.45 -6.06
N THR A 285 -17.08 16.77 -6.20
CA THR A 285 -18.22 17.57 -5.73
C THR A 285 -19.31 17.76 -6.79
N GLY A 286 -19.10 17.27 -8.02
CA GLY A 286 -20.03 17.46 -9.12
C GLY A 286 -20.08 18.90 -9.66
N ASN A 287 -19.09 19.75 -9.31
CA ASN A 287 -19.03 21.17 -9.70
C ASN A 287 -18.07 21.45 -10.87
N GLY A 288 -17.52 20.43 -11.52
CA GLY A 288 -16.63 20.65 -12.66
C GLY A 288 -16.48 19.45 -13.59
N TYR A 289 -16.03 19.79 -14.80
CA TYR A 289 -15.70 19.04 -15.99
C TYR A 289 -16.30 17.64 -16.20
N LYS A 290 -16.84 17.42 -17.40
CA LYS A 290 -17.07 16.05 -17.90
C LYS A 290 -15.76 15.25 -17.87
N LYS A 291 -14.63 15.80 -18.35
CA LYS A 291 -13.35 15.07 -18.48
C LYS A 291 -12.19 15.84 -17.83
N MET A 292 -11.24 15.14 -17.21
CA MET A 292 -10.01 15.79 -16.73
C MET A 292 -9.11 16.23 -17.90
N PRO A 293 -8.40 17.37 -17.79
CA PRO A 293 -7.51 17.80 -18.86
C PRO A 293 -6.30 16.87 -18.99
N GLY A 294 -5.87 16.60 -20.23
CA GLY A 294 -4.72 15.75 -20.51
C GLY A 294 -4.95 14.23 -20.41
N ILE A 295 -6.21 13.78 -20.23
CA ILE A 295 -6.48 12.34 -20.18
C ILE A 295 -6.18 11.63 -21.51
N ASP A 296 -6.14 12.35 -22.63
CA ASP A 296 -5.68 11.87 -23.93
C ASP A 296 -4.22 11.40 -23.91
N LEU A 297 -3.40 11.97 -23.00
CA LEU A 297 -2.01 11.56 -22.78
C LEU A 297 -1.92 10.31 -21.90
N PHE A 298 -2.71 10.26 -20.83
CA PHE A 298 -2.85 9.09 -19.95
C PHE A 298 -4.12 9.20 -19.07
N PRO A 299 -4.93 8.12 -18.94
CA PRO A 299 -4.74 6.77 -19.48
C PRO A 299 -5.17 6.60 -20.94
N GLY A 300 -5.59 7.68 -21.61
CA GLY A 300 -6.09 7.72 -22.98
C GLY A 300 -7.49 8.35 -23.06
N ASP A 301 -7.85 8.89 -24.22
CA ASP A 301 -9.22 9.32 -24.54
C ASP A 301 -9.58 8.89 -25.96
N PHE A 302 -10.87 8.84 -26.24
CA PHE A 302 -11.40 8.50 -27.56
C PHE A 302 -11.38 9.72 -28.49
N THR A 303 -10.84 9.55 -29.69
CA THR A 303 -10.85 10.57 -30.74
C THR A 303 -12.21 10.73 -31.41
N GLU A 304 -13.01 9.66 -31.44
CA GLU A 304 -14.38 9.63 -31.95
C GLU A 304 -15.31 9.01 -30.89
N ASP A 305 -16.62 9.15 -31.04
CA ASP A 305 -17.57 8.53 -30.11
C ASP A 305 -17.59 7.02 -30.32
N PRO A 306 -17.13 6.21 -29.34
CA PRO A 306 -17.16 4.76 -29.47
C PRO A 306 -18.61 4.26 -29.38
N PRO A 307 -18.93 3.13 -30.04
CA PRO A 307 -20.23 2.51 -29.89
C PRO A 307 -20.47 2.13 -28.43
N LEU A 308 -21.65 2.49 -27.92
CA LEU A 308 -22.10 2.05 -26.60
C LEU A 308 -22.72 0.67 -26.71
N SER A 309 -22.48 -0.13 -25.69
CA SER A 309 -22.95 -1.51 -25.54
C SER A 309 -23.65 -1.68 -24.20
N ASP A 310 -24.76 -2.41 -24.23
CA ASP A 310 -25.37 -2.98 -23.05
C ASP A 310 -24.87 -4.42 -22.88
N GLY A 311 -24.80 -4.89 -21.65
CA GLY A 311 -24.28 -6.22 -21.38
C GLY A 311 -24.69 -6.77 -20.03
N ARG A 312 -24.23 -7.99 -19.75
CA ARG A 312 -24.53 -8.69 -18.51
C ARG A 312 -23.28 -9.31 -17.94
N ILE A 313 -22.99 -8.99 -16.68
CA ILE A 313 -21.88 -9.54 -15.91
C ILE A 313 -22.44 -10.59 -14.96
N ILE A 314 -21.79 -11.75 -14.90
CA ILE A 314 -22.11 -12.83 -13.96
C ILE A 314 -20.80 -13.25 -13.31
N ILE A 315 -20.70 -13.07 -12.00
CA ILE A 315 -19.50 -13.43 -11.24
C ILE A 315 -19.89 -14.28 -10.06
N GLU A 316 -19.13 -15.35 -9.88
CA GLU A 316 -19.14 -16.25 -8.73
C GLU A 316 -17.73 -16.26 -8.17
N SER A 317 -17.59 -16.07 -6.85
CA SER A 317 -16.27 -16.07 -6.23
C SER A 317 -16.34 -16.51 -4.78
N GLU A 318 -15.42 -17.38 -4.39
CA GLU A 318 -15.23 -17.84 -3.00
C GLU A 318 -14.22 -17.00 -2.22
N ILE A 319 -13.38 -16.28 -2.94
CA ILE A 319 -12.28 -15.48 -2.42
C ILE A 319 -12.39 -14.02 -2.87
N PRO A 320 -11.86 -13.05 -2.10
CA PRO A 320 -11.74 -11.66 -2.55
C PRO A 320 -10.78 -11.52 -3.72
N ALA A 321 -11.26 -10.97 -4.83
CA ALA A 321 -10.49 -10.70 -6.03
C ALA A 321 -11.15 -9.58 -6.84
N ALA A 322 -10.37 -8.94 -7.72
CA ALA A 322 -10.88 -8.09 -8.77
C ALA A 322 -11.21 -8.96 -9.99
N HIS A 323 -12.42 -8.81 -10.52
CA HIS A 323 -12.90 -9.56 -11.69
C HIS A 323 -13.00 -8.63 -12.90
N PRO A 324 -12.20 -8.86 -13.96
CA PRO A 324 -12.37 -8.18 -15.25
C PRO A 324 -13.77 -8.38 -15.80
N THR A 325 -14.35 -7.32 -16.38
CA THR A 325 -15.73 -7.36 -16.90
C THR A 325 -15.82 -7.28 -18.43
N GLY A 326 -14.74 -6.92 -19.11
CA GLY A 326 -14.76 -6.62 -20.54
C GLY A 326 -15.45 -5.30 -20.90
N PHE A 327 -15.80 -4.47 -19.91
CA PHE A 327 -16.41 -3.16 -20.12
C PHE A 327 -15.46 -2.02 -19.72
N TYR A 328 -15.54 -0.94 -20.49
CA TYR A 328 -14.85 0.32 -20.27
C TYR A 328 -15.88 1.44 -20.06
N VAL A 329 -15.65 2.29 -19.06
CA VAL A 329 -16.47 3.48 -18.80
C VAL A 329 -15.77 4.69 -19.38
N ARG A 330 -16.47 5.43 -20.25
CA ARG A 330 -15.92 6.64 -20.88
C ARG A 330 -15.77 7.76 -19.87
N ALA A 331 -14.66 8.50 -19.95
CA ALA A 331 -14.46 9.71 -19.17
C ALA A 331 -15.64 10.68 -19.36
N GLY A 332 -16.29 11.04 -18.26
CA GLY A 332 -17.33 12.05 -18.20
C GLY A 332 -18.74 11.63 -18.55
N GLU A 333 -18.93 10.38 -18.95
CA GLU A 333 -20.24 9.82 -19.25
C GLU A 333 -20.65 8.83 -18.15
N GLU A 334 -21.96 8.63 -18.01
CA GLU A 334 -22.53 7.81 -16.95
C GLU A 334 -22.77 6.37 -17.44
N VAL A 335 -22.35 5.40 -16.64
CA VAL A 335 -22.72 3.99 -16.79
C VAL A 335 -23.85 3.66 -15.83
N GLU A 336 -24.83 2.89 -16.29
CA GLU A 336 -25.94 2.42 -15.45
C GLU A 336 -25.76 0.93 -15.15
N LEU A 337 -25.89 0.57 -13.87
CA LEU A 337 -25.73 -0.78 -13.38
C LEU A 337 -27.02 -1.19 -12.63
N GLU A 338 -27.66 -2.26 -13.10
CA GLU A 338 -28.80 -2.88 -12.43
C GLU A 338 -28.34 -4.21 -11.80
N ILE A 339 -28.35 -4.25 -10.47
CA ILE A 339 -28.02 -5.44 -9.69
C ILE A 339 -29.24 -6.36 -9.65
N VAL A 340 -29.14 -7.50 -10.31
CA VAL A 340 -30.24 -8.48 -10.41
C VAL A 340 -30.33 -9.35 -9.15
N THR A 341 -29.19 -9.62 -8.50
CA THR A 341 -29.08 -10.43 -7.29
C THR A 341 -29.20 -9.57 -6.03
N GLU A 342 -30.42 -9.36 -5.52
CA GLU A 342 -30.65 -8.46 -4.37
C GLU A 342 -29.90 -8.87 -3.09
N GLU A 343 -29.62 -10.16 -2.91
CA GLU A 343 -28.78 -10.67 -1.82
C GLU A 343 -27.35 -10.09 -1.81
N SER A 344 -26.82 -9.69 -2.98
CA SER A 344 -25.47 -9.13 -3.11
C SER A 344 -25.32 -7.72 -2.52
N LEU A 345 -26.42 -6.98 -2.32
CA LEU A 345 -26.41 -5.58 -1.85
C LEU A 345 -25.84 -5.40 -0.44
N ASN A 346 -25.76 -6.47 0.36
CA ASN A 346 -25.26 -6.45 1.72
C ASN A 346 -24.03 -7.35 1.93
N CYS A 347 -23.49 -7.94 0.85
CA CYS A 347 -22.34 -8.85 0.94
C CYS A 347 -20.99 -8.12 0.88
N GLY A 348 -20.98 -6.85 0.50
CA GLY A 348 -19.74 -6.06 0.38
C GLY A 348 -19.07 -6.13 -0.99
N TRP A 349 -19.85 -6.36 -2.06
CA TRP A 349 -19.37 -6.20 -3.43
C TRP A 349 -19.05 -4.73 -3.74
N GLU A 350 -18.06 -4.49 -4.59
CA GLU A 350 -17.67 -3.14 -5.01
C GLU A 350 -17.45 -3.09 -6.54
N ILE A 351 -17.80 -1.97 -7.16
CA ILE A 351 -17.39 -1.66 -8.53
C ILE A 351 -16.14 -0.80 -8.47
N GLN A 352 -15.16 -1.10 -9.33
CA GLN A 352 -13.98 -0.28 -9.55
C GLN A 352 -13.95 0.15 -11.02
N ILE A 353 -13.67 1.43 -11.28
CA ILE A 353 -13.40 1.96 -12.63
C ILE A 353 -11.96 2.46 -12.66
N GLY A 354 -11.15 1.96 -13.60
CA GLY A 354 -9.70 2.15 -13.67
C GLY A 354 -8.94 0.99 -13.04
N CYS A 355 -7.87 0.52 -13.67
CA CYS A 355 -7.09 -0.65 -13.21
C CYS A 355 -5.95 -0.31 -12.23
N HIS A 356 -5.56 0.96 -12.13
CA HIS A 356 -4.37 1.38 -11.39
C HIS A 356 -4.62 1.43 -9.88
N SER A 357 -3.59 1.17 -9.07
CA SER A 357 -3.64 1.27 -7.60
C SER A 357 -2.90 2.47 -7.02
N ASP A 358 -2.01 3.06 -7.81
CA ASP A 358 -0.97 3.92 -7.28
C ASP A 358 -1.41 5.36 -7.11
N HIS A 359 -1.28 5.86 -5.89
CA HIS A 359 -1.58 7.23 -5.51
C HIS A 359 -0.31 8.09 -5.58
N LEU A 360 -0.27 9.07 -6.47
CA LEU A 360 0.93 9.88 -6.71
C LEU A 360 0.93 11.23 -5.97
N GLN A 361 0.00 11.46 -5.04
CA GLN A 361 -0.20 12.75 -4.37
C GLN A 361 1.05 13.29 -3.66
N THR A 362 1.92 12.40 -3.17
CA THR A 362 3.18 12.73 -2.49
C THR A 362 4.39 12.74 -3.43
N SER A 363 4.19 12.45 -4.72
CA SER A 363 5.27 12.38 -5.69
C SER A 363 5.92 13.74 -5.95
N ASN A 364 7.24 13.75 -6.10
CA ASN A 364 8.00 14.95 -6.45
C ASN A 364 7.66 15.46 -7.85
N ALA A 365 7.27 14.59 -8.77
CA ALA A 365 6.85 14.96 -10.13
C ALA A 365 5.82 13.95 -10.65
N MET A 366 4.69 14.44 -11.18
CA MET A 366 3.57 13.60 -11.63
C MET A 366 3.50 13.55 -13.15
N LYS A 367 3.66 12.36 -13.71
CA LYS A 367 3.55 12.03 -15.15
C LYS A 367 2.12 11.74 -15.58
N ARG A 368 1.21 11.50 -14.63
CA ARG A 368 -0.23 11.31 -14.82
C ARG A 368 -1.02 11.92 -13.65
N TRP A 369 -2.33 11.95 -13.76
CA TRP A 369 -3.21 12.31 -12.64
C TRP A 369 -2.94 11.43 -11.40
N PRO A 370 -2.99 12.00 -10.18
CA PRO A 370 -2.52 11.32 -8.98
C PRO A 370 -3.37 10.12 -8.59
N ILE A 371 -4.68 10.19 -8.82
CA ILE A 371 -5.64 9.12 -8.57
C ILE A 371 -6.48 8.99 -9.84
N ILE A 372 -6.51 7.78 -10.42
CA ILE A 372 -7.21 7.51 -11.69
C ILE A 372 -8.15 6.31 -11.59
N THR A 373 -8.54 5.99 -10.35
CA THR A 373 -9.38 4.84 -10.01
C THR A 373 -10.49 5.29 -9.09
N GLU A 374 -11.72 4.92 -9.43
CA GLU A 374 -12.92 5.19 -8.62
C GLU A 374 -13.47 3.87 -8.09
N LYS A 375 -13.93 3.85 -6.83
CA LYS A 375 -14.52 2.66 -6.21
C LYS A 375 -15.84 2.99 -5.55
N GLN A 376 -16.84 2.13 -5.75
CA GLN A 376 -18.13 2.27 -5.10
C GLN A 376 -18.68 0.94 -4.62
N LYS A 377 -19.09 0.90 -3.36
CA LYS A 377 -19.81 -0.26 -2.78
C LYS A 377 -21.17 -0.41 -3.43
N ILE A 378 -21.55 -1.66 -3.68
CA ILE A 378 -22.86 -2.01 -4.20
C ILE A 378 -23.82 -2.16 -3.02
N THR A 379 -24.60 -1.12 -2.74
CA THR A 379 -25.56 -1.08 -1.62
C THR A 379 -27.01 -0.86 -2.06
N GLN A 380 -27.24 -0.71 -3.36
CA GLN A 380 -28.56 -0.44 -3.94
C GLN A 380 -28.71 -1.14 -5.30
N LYS A 381 -29.97 -1.43 -5.66
CA LYS A 381 -30.31 -2.17 -6.88
C LYS A 381 -29.91 -1.46 -8.17
N ASN A 382 -30.12 -0.14 -8.23
CA ASN A 382 -29.78 0.67 -9.40
C ASN A 382 -28.64 1.61 -9.01
N LEU A 383 -27.55 1.54 -9.73
CA LEU A 383 -26.38 2.36 -9.53
C LEU A 383 -26.04 3.12 -10.80
N LYS A 384 -25.69 4.40 -10.64
CA LYS A 384 -25.17 5.27 -11.69
C LYS A 384 -23.77 5.68 -11.29
N MET A 385 -22.80 5.45 -12.16
CA MET A 385 -21.41 5.82 -11.92
C MET A 385 -20.88 6.66 -13.06
N LYS A 386 -20.04 7.64 -12.73
CA LYS A 386 -19.36 8.50 -13.67
C LYS A 386 -17.99 8.84 -13.12
N THR A 387 -16.97 8.80 -13.96
CA THR A 387 -15.61 9.22 -13.57
C THR A 387 -15.09 10.22 -14.58
N PRO A 388 -14.29 11.21 -14.16
CA PRO A 388 -13.77 12.22 -15.09
C PRO A 388 -12.61 11.72 -15.96
N ILE A 389 -12.11 10.50 -15.70
CA ILE A 389 -10.93 9.92 -16.36
C ILE A 389 -11.29 8.70 -17.21
N GLY A 390 -12.41 8.03 -16.92
CA GLY A 390 -12.77 6.75 -17.52
C GLY A 390 -11.90 5.59 -17.03
N GLY A 391 -12.10 4.41 -17.59
CA GLY A 391 -11.31 3.23 -17.28
C GLY A 391 -12.04 1.91 -17.46
N LEU A 392 -11.30 0.80 -17.41
CA LEU A 392 -11.87 -0.55 -17.32
C LEU A 392 -12.70 -0.71 -16.06
N MET A 393 -13.83 -1.39 -16.17
CA MET A 393 -14.69 -1.73 -15.05
C MET A 393 -14.31 -3.10 -14.49
N TYR A 394 -14.15 -3.16 -13.18
CA TYR A 394 -13.93 -4.38 -12.41
C TYR A 394 -15.02 -4.53 -11.35
N VAL A 395 -15.34 -5.76 -11.01
CA VAL A 395 -16.20 -6.10 -9.87
C VAL A 395 -15.35 -6.78 -8.82
N TRP A 396 -15.38 -6.28 -7.59
CA TRP A 396 -14.64 -6.85 -6.45
C TRP A 396 -15.53 -7.77 -5.64
N SER A 397 -15.09 -9.03 -5.48
CA SER A 397 -15.77 -10.00 -4.64
C SER A 397 -15.47 -9.79 -3.14
N PRO A 398 -16.45 -10.07 -2.27
CA PRO A 398 -16.27 -9.97 -0.83
C PRO A 398 -15.49 -11.15 -0.23
N LYS A 399 -15.28 -11.11 1.09
CA LYS A 399 -14.60 -12.17 1.89
C LYS A 399 -15.47 -13.40 2.16
N MET A 400 -16.42 -13.69 1.28
CA MET A 400 -17.30 -14.84 1.39
C MET A 400 -17.73 -15.32 0.02
N ALA A 401 -18.01 -16.63 -0.09
CA ALA A 401 -18.63 -17.22 -1.26
C ALA A 401 -19.91 -16.49 -1.61
N SER A 402 -19.96 -15.92 -2.81
CA SER A 402 -21.07 -15.09 -3.25
C SER A 402 -21.15 -15.05 -4.76
N LYS A 403 -22.33 -14.69 -5.24
CA LYS A 403 -22.63 -14.50 -6.65
C LYS A 403 -23.23 -13.12 -6.85
N ILE A 404 -22.90 -12.49 -7.97
CA ILE A 404 -23.51 -11.25 -8.40
C ILE A 404 -23.84 -11.32 -9.89
N ILE A 405 -25.00 -10.76 -10.24
CA ILE A 405 -25.43 -10.57 -11.62
C ILE A 405 -25.76 -9.09 -11.83
N ILE A 406 -25.15 -8.48 -12.83
CA ILE A 406 -25.29 -7.04 -13.11
C ILE A 406 -25.67 -6.88 -14.57
N ASN A 407 -26.75 -6.16 -14.87
CA ASN A 407 -27.00 -5.63 -16.21
C ASN A 407 -26.31 -4.27 -16.31
N VAL A 408 -25.51 -4.09 -17.36
CA VAL A 408 -24.72 -2.89 -17.63
C VAL A 408 -25.34 -2.17 -18.82
N LYS A 409 -25.50 -0.86 -18.73
CA LYS A 409 -25.92 -0.01 -19.85
C LYS A 409 -24.99 1.17 -20.04
N ASN A 410 -24.89 1.63 -21.28
CA ASN A 410 -24.05 2.76 -21.68
C ASN A 410 -22.55 2.54 -21.38
N ALA A 411 -22.07 1.30 -21.47
CA ALA A 411 -20.65 0.99 -21.39
C ALA A 411 -20.03 0.86 -22.80
N ILE A 412 -18.72 0.66 -22.86
CA ILE A 412 -17.98 0.40 -24.09
C ILE A 412 -17.34 -0.98 -23.97
N GLU A 413 -17.48 -1.84 -24.99
CA GLU A 413 -16.75 -3.12 -24.99
C GLU A 413 -15.23 -2.88 -25.03
N SER A 414 -14.51 -3.64 -24.22
CA SER A 414 -13.05 -3.62 -24.13
C SER A 414 -12.49 -5.02 -24.44
N PRO A 415 -11.26 -5.12 -24.97
CA PRO A 415 -10.66 -6.42 -25.20
C PRO A 415 -10.49 -7.21 -23.89
N LEU A 416 -11.02 -8.42 -23.87
CA LEU A 416 -10.95 -9.38 -22.78
C LEU A 416 -10.64 -10.76 -23.36
N PHE A 417 -9.55 -11.35 -22.89
CA PHE A 417 -9.22 -12.75 -23.14
C PHE A 417 -9.00 -13.42 -21.79
N ASP A 418 -9.75 -14.46 -21.44
CA ASP A 418 -9.57 -15.15 -20.16
C ASP A 418 -9.70 -16.66 -20.35
N LEU A 419 -8.64 -17.41 -20.03
CA LEU A 419 -8.62 -18.87 -20.14
C LEU A 419 -9.68 -19.55 -19.27
N THR A 420 -10.19 -18.88 -18.23
CA THR A 420 -11.27 -19.40 -17.39
C THR A 420 -12.67 -19.10 -17.95
N GLN A 421 -12.77 -18.40 -19.07
CA GLN A 421 -14.03 -17.95 -19.69
C GLN A 421 -14.04 -18.32 -21.19
N PRO A 422 -14.52 -19.53 -21.56
CA PRO A 422 -14.44 -20.05 -22.93
C PRO A 422 -15.00 -19.12 -24.02
N GLU A 423 -16.04 -18.35 -23.70
CA GLU A 423 -16.66 -17.38 -24.59
C GLU A 423 -15.71 -16.25 -25.00
N THR A 424 -14.79 -15.83 -24.12
CA THR A 424 -13.81 -14.78 -24.42
C THR A 424 -12.78 -15.28 -25.43
N ILE A 425 -12.38 -16.55 -25.33
CA ILE A 425 -11.46 -17.21 -26.25
C ILE A 425 -12.11 -17.34 -27.63
N ILE A 426 -13.35 -17.82 -27.69
CA ILE A 426 -14.10 -18.00 -28.95
C ILE A 426 -14.27 -16.66 -29.69
N ASN A 427 -14.54 -15.58 -28.95
CA ASN A 427 -14.81 -14.27 -29.54
C ASN A 427 -13.54 -13.40 -29.74
N TRP A 428 -12.37 -13.88 -29.31
CA TRP A 428 -11.13 -13.08 -29.27
C TRP A 428 -10.77 -12.42 -30.60
N LYS A 429 -10.93 -13.14 -31.72
CA LYS A 429 -10.61 -12.62 -33.06
C LYS A 429 -11.29 -11.28 -33.35
N THR A 430 -12.52 -11.10 -32.86
CA THR A 430 -13.30 -9.87 -32.99
C THR A 430 -13.06 -8.95 -31.79
N ASN A 431 -13.14 -9.49 -30.57
CA ASN A 431 -13.07 -8.71 -29.34
C ASN A 431 -11.70 -8.04 -29.11
N ARG A 432 -10.60 -8.56 -29.66
CA ARG A 432 -9.28 -7.90 -29.62
C ARG A 432 -9.24 -6.52 -30.28
N GLN A 433 -10.25 -6.21 -31.11
CA GLN A 433 -10.44 -4.93 -31.79
C GLN A 433 -11.57 -4.09 -31.15
N ALA A 434 -12.09 -4.50 -30.00
CA ALA A 434 -13.09 -3.73 -29.28
C ALA A 434 -12.56 -2.32 -28.94
N PRO A 435 -13.41 -1.29 -28.96
CA PRO A 435 -12.99 0.11 -28.93
C PRO A 435 -12.35 0.55 -27.61
N GLY A 436 -12.60 -0.15 -26.49
CA GLY A 436 -12.05 0.21 -25.19
C GLY A 436 -10.53 0.40 -25.19
N LEU A 437 -10.04 1.34 -24.38
CA LEU A 437 -8.66 1.84 -24.47
C LEU A 437 -7.63 0.92 -23.78
N TRP A 438 -8.10 -0.01 -22.96
CA TRP A 438 -7.29 -0.95 -22.18
C TRP A 438 -7.87 -2.35 -22.30
N ALA A 439 -7.04 -3.37 -22.09
CA ALA A 439 -7.38 -4.77 -22.26
C ALA A 439 -6.98 -5.59 -21.05
N ASP A 440 -7.78 -6.59 -20.71
CA ASP A 440 -7.47 -7.60 -19.70
C ASP A 440 -7.20 -8.96 -20.37
N LEU A 441 -6.08 -9.59 -20.00
CA LEU A 441 -5.69 -10.92 -20.49
C LEU A 441 -5.38 -11.84 -19.31
N GLY A 442 -6.21 -12.85 -19.11
CA GLY A 442 -6.20 -13.75 -17.96
C GLY A 442 -5.81 -15.19 -18.31
N GLY A 443 -4.89 -15.73 -17.54
CA GLY A 443 -4.74 -17.17 -17.35
C GLY A 443 -5.57 -17.66 -16.15
N HIS A 444 -5.32 -18.90 -15.73
CA HIS A 444 -5.96 -19.51 -14.56
C HIS A 444 -5.50 -18.91 -13.24
N HIS A 445 -4.27 -18.39 -13.18
CA HIS A 445 -3.62 -17.93 -11.95
C HIS A 445 -3.08 -16.51 -12.04
N ILE A 446 -3.20 -15.84 -13.19
CA ILE A 446 -2.66 -14.49 -13.40
C ILE A 446 -3.49 -13.69 -14.42
N VAL A 447 -3.61 -12.39 -14.21
CA VAL A 447 -4.26 -11.45 -15.12
C VAL A 447 -3.32 -10.30 -15.43
N PHE A 448 -3.24 -9.91 -16.70
CA PHE A 448 -2.50 -8.73 -17.17
C PHE A 448 -3.46 -7.66 -17.65
N THR A 449 -3.23 -6.42 -17.26
CA THR A 449 -3.93 -5.25 -17.81
C THR A 449 -2.96 -4.35 -18.55
N LEU A 450 -3.19 -4.18 -19.85
CA LEU A 450 -2.32 -3.44 -20.78
C LEU A 450 -3.16 -2.48 -21.64
N PRO A 451 -2.57 -1.44 -22.26
CA PRO A 451 -3.28 -0.65 -23.28
C PRO A 451 -3.80 -1.56 -24.41
N ALA A 452 -5.01 -1.31 -24.90
CA ALA A 452 -5.64 -2.17 -25.93
C ALA A 452 -4.81 -2.23 -27.22
N LYS A 453 -4.17 -1.11 -27.59
CA LYS A 453 -3.24 -1.04 -28.73
C LYS A 453 -2.08 -2.03 -28.67
N SER A 454 -1.72 -2.50 -27.48
CA SER A 454 -0.63 -3.47 -27.27
C SER A 454 -1.01 -4.89 -27.66
N VAL A 455 -2.30 -5.20 -27.75
CA VAL A 455 -2.81 -6.56 -27.94
C VAL A 455 -3.70 -6.72 -29.16
N GLY A 456 -4.02 -5.64 -29.87
CA GLY A 456 -4.86 -5.68 -31.08
C GLY A 456 -4.36 -6.70 -32.11
N ASP A 457 -3.03 -6.83 -32.28
CA ASP A 457 -2.40 -7.77 -33.22
C ASP A 457 -2.08 -9.15 -32.61
N LEU A 458 -2.37 -9.37 -31.33
CA LEU A 458 -2.10 -10.64 -30.65
C LEU A 458 -3.19 -11.66 -31.00
N GLU A 459 -2.92 -12.55 -31.96
CA GLU A 459 -3.92 -13.49 -32.49
C GLU A 459 -4.33 -14.57 -31.49
N ASP A 460 -3.39 -15.08 -30.70
CA ASP A 460 -3.65 -16.11 -29.67
C ASP A 460 -2.69 -15.95 -28.48
N PRO A 461 -3.18 -15.43 -27.34
CA PRO A 461 -2.37 -15.27 -26.12
C PRO A 461 -2.30 -16.54 -25.26
N THR A 462 -2.95 -17.65 -25.63
CA THR A 462 -3.07 -18.86 -24.79
C THR A 462 -1.71 -19.36 -24.30
N ALA A 463 -0.77 -19.58 -25.22
CA ALA A 463 0.52 -20.19 -24.88
C ALA A 463 1.37 -19.33 -23.93
N VAL A 464 1.27 -18.00 -24.03
CA VAL A 464 1.99 -17.10 -23.12
C VAL A 464 1.32 -17.01 -21.76
N LEU A 465 -0.02 -16.98 -21.71
CA LEU A 465 -0.78 -16.97 -20.46
C LEU A 465 -0.58 -18.28 -19.68
N GLU A 466 -0.59 -19.44 -20.35
CA GLU A 466 -0.26 -20.72 -19.73
C GLU A 466 1.19 -20.75 -19.20
N SER A 467 2.13 -20.09 -19.89
CA SER A 467 3.51 -19.99 -19.44
C SER A 467 3.64 -19.09 -18.20
N TRP A 468 2.85 -18.03 -18.11
CA TRP A 468 2.75 -17.22 -16.88
C TRP A 468 2.03 -17.95 -15.74
N ASP A 469 0.98 -18.73 -16.02
CA ASP A 469 0.35 -19.60 -15.03
C ASP A 469 1.37 -20.58 -14.44
N ARG A 470 2.26 -21.13 -15.27
CA ARG A 470 3.37 -21.98 -14.82
C ARG A 470 4.35 -21.24 -13.90
N VAL A 471 4.59 -19.95 -14.11
CA VAL A 471 5.41 -19.13 -13.21
C VAL A 471 4.76 -19.03 -11.83
N VAL A 472 3.47 -18.68 -11.76
CA VAL A 472 2.73 -18.58 -10.48
C VAL A 472 2.70 -19.94 -9.78
N CYS A 473 2.43 -21.01 -10.53
CA CYS A 473 2.50 -22.37 -10.02
C CYS A 473 3.88 -22.75 -9.49
N ALA A 474 4.98 -22.33 -10.13
CA ALA A 474 6.33 -22.60 -9.65
C ALA A 474 6.57 -21.95 -8.28
N HIS A 475 6.07 -20.74 -8.06
CA HIS A 475 6.16 -20.05 -6.76
C HIS A 475 5.40 -20.81 -5.67
N HIS A 476 4.14 -21.16 -5.92
CA HIS A 476 3.31 -21.93 -5.00
C HIS A 476 3.87 -23.33 -4.73
N HIS A 477 4.43 -23.99 -5.75
CA HIS A 477 5.04 -25.31 -5.61
C HIS A 477 6.26 -25.28 -4.67
N LEU A 478 7.11 -24.26 -4.77
CA LEU A 478 8.24 -24.07 -3.86
C LEU A 478 7.75 -23.80 -2.43
N ARG A 479 6.77 -22.92 -2.28
CA ARG A 479 6.17 -22.56 -0.99
C ARG A 479 5.47 -23.74 -0.31
N GLY A 480 4.91 -24.67 -1.10
CA GLY A 480 4.07 -25.76 -0.60
C GLY A 480 2.60 -25.37 -0.42
N THR A 481 2.10 -24.45 -1.24
CA THR A 481 0.69 -24.02 -1.26
C THR A 481 0.02 -24.41 -2.58
N ASP A 482 -1.32 -24.49 -2.61
CA ASP A 482 -2.08 -24.79 -3.82
C ASP A 482 -2.52 -23.50 -4.53
N PRO A 483 -2.05 -23.20 -5.75
CA PRO A 483 -2.45 -22.00 -6.48
C PRO A 483 -3.96 -21.92 -6.76
N ASN A 484 -4.68 -23.05 -6.85
CA ASN A 484 -6.14 -23.04 -7.09
C ASN A 484 -6.94 -22.54 -5.88
N SER A 485 -6.36 -22.62 -4.68
CA SER A 485 -6.97 -22.11 -3.45
C SER A 485 -6.71 -20.61 -3.23
N GLN A 486 -6.02 -19.96 -4.17
CA GLN A 486 -5.55 -18.58 -4.04
C GLN A 486 -6.18 -17.70 -5.11
N ARG A 487 -6.25 -16.39 -4.83
CA ARG A 487 -6.69 -15.44 -5.84
C ARG A 487 -5.66 -15.37 -6.96
N ARG A 488 -6.11 -15.14 -8.19
CA ARG A 488 -5.22 -14.87 -9.32
C ARG A 488 -4.32 -13.67 -8.99
N GLU A 489 -3.08 -13.73 -9.42
CA GLU A 489 -2.18 -12.58 -9.43
C GLU A 489 -2.67 -11.57 -10.47
N TRP A 490 -2.43 -10.27 -10.26
CA TRP A 490 -2.87 -9.23 -11.18
C TRP A 490 -1.74 -8.24 -11.44
N ILE A 491 -1.40 -8.01 -12.71
CA ILE A 491 -0.30 -7.16 -13.13
C ILE A 491 -0.84 -6.02 -14.00
N VAL A 492 -0.55 -4.78 -13.61
CA VAL A 492 -1.00 -3.57 -14.30
C VAL A 492 0.21 -2.76 -14.75
N ALA A 493 0.22 -2.37 -16.03
CA ALA A 493 1.23 -1.47 -16.57
C ALA A 493 0.84 0.00 -16.34
N ASP A 494 1.78 0.83 -15.86
CA ASP A 494 1.56 2.25 -15.54
C ASP A 494 2.71 3.11 -16.11
N VAL A 495 2.40 4.31 -16.58
CA VAL A 495 3.43 5.31 -16.98
C VAL A 495 4.25 5.80 -15.77
N GLN A 496 3.71 5.66 -14.56
CA GLN A 496 4.39 6.02 -13.32
C GLN A 496 3.99 5.12 -12.15
N PRO A 497 4.75 4.04 -11.90
CA PRO A 497 4.75 3.37 -10.60
C PRO A 497 5.10 4.35 -9.47
N SER A 498 4.47 4.17 -8.31
CA SER A 498 4.62 4.99 -7.10
C SER A 498 5.98 4.81 -6.44
N CYS A 499 6.59 3.64 -6.59
CA CYS A 499 7.91 3.31 -6.09
C CYS A 499 8.66 2.41 -7.09
N GLY A 500 9.95 2.67 -7.27
CA GLY A 500 10.81 1.86 -8.12
C GLY A 500 10.38 1.82 -9.60
N TYR A 501 10.85 0.80 -10.30
CA TYR A 501 10.41 0.48 -11.67
C TYR A 501 9.16 -0.42 -11.67
N MET A 502 8.99 -1.20 -10.60
CA MET A 502 7.84 -2.04 -10.32
C MET A 502 7.74 -2.27 -8.82
N HIS A 503 6.58 -2.69 -8.32
CA HIS A 503 6.40 -3.14 -6.95
C HIS A 503 5.29 -4.18 -6.83
N SER A 504 5.41 -5.00 -5.80
CA SER A 504 4.45 -6.05 -5.46
C SER A 504 3.16 -5.47 -4.89
N GLY A 505 2.12 -6.29 -4.90
CA GLY A 505 0.78 -5.88 -4.50
C GLY A 505 -0.31 -6.69 -5.20
N TYR A 506 -1.52 -6.15 -5.13
CA TYR A 506 -2.66 -6.63 -5.91
C TYR A 506 -3.44 -5.41 -6.40
N PRO A 507 -3.07 -4.85 -7.57
CA PRO A 507 -2.12 -5.40 -8.55
C PRO A 507 -0.63 -5.22 -8.18
N ILE A 508 0.22 -6.04 -8.80
CA ILE A 508 1.62 -5.72 -9.07
C ILE A 508 1.64 -4.63 -10.13
N VAL A 509 2.34 -3.53 -9.87
CA VAL A 509 2.44 -2.41 -10.83
C VAL A 509 3.81 -2.41 -11.46
N THR A 510 3.87 -2.25 -12.78
CA THR A 510 5.12 -2.21 -13.55
C THR A 510 5.09 -1.08 -14.58
N HIS A 511 6.26 -0.61 -15.02
CA HIS A 511 6.35 0.50 -15.94
C HIS A 511 5.81 0.15 -17.34
N LEU A 512 5.18 1.12 -18.03
CA LEU A 512 4.41 0.93 -19.27
C LEU A 512 5.22 0.39 -20.47
N ASP A 513 6.54 0.45 -20.44
CA ASP A 513 7.42 0.02 -21.54
C ASP A 513 7.39 -1.49 -21.78
N VAL A 514 6.95 -2.28 -20.79
CA VAL A 514 6.72 -3.72 -20.95
C VAL A 514 5.43 -4.05 -21.72
N ALA A 515 4.62 -3.04 -22.06
CA ALA A 515 3.40 -3.19 -22.85
C ALA A 515 3.64 -2.98 -24.35
N ASP A 516 4.85 -2.69 -24.81
CA ASP A 516 5.14 -2.45 -26.23
C ASP A 516 5.45 -3.76 -26.99
N PRO A 517 4.56 -4.24 -27.87
CA PRO A 517 4.74 -5.52 -28.57
C PRO A 517 5.95 -5.54 -29.53
N SER A 518 6.53 -4.39 -29.87
CA SER A 518 7.75 -4.31 -30.69
C SER A 518 9.04 -4.63 -29.91
N LYS A 519 8.98 -4.64 -28.57
CA LYS A 519 10.15 -4.87 -27.72
C LYS A 519 10.24 -6.32 -27.27
N SER A 520 11.47 -6.80 -27.09
CA SER A 520 11.72 -8.13 -26.50
C SER A 520 11.21 -8.23 -25.05
N SER A 521 11.10 -7.10 -24.35
CA SER A 521 10.58 -6.98 -22.98
C SER A 521 9.05 -7.02 -22.88
N PHE A 522 8.33 -7.18 -24.01
CA PHE A 522 6.87 -7.28 -24.00
C PHE A 522 6.41 -8.45 -23.12
N LEU A 523 5.50 -8.20 -22.17
CA LEU A 523 5.07 -9.21 -21.20
C LEU A 523 4.43 -10.44 -21.84
N LEU A 524 3.81 -10.26 -22.99
CA LEU A 524 3.12 -11.34 -23.71
C LEU A 524 4.00 -11.95 -24.83
N ASN A 525 5.32 -11.74 -24.77
CA ASN A 525 6.29 -12.44 -25.61
C ASN A 525 6.69 -13.79 -24.99
N ASN A 526 5.99 -14.87 -25.40
CA ASN A 526 6.22 -16.21 -24.87
C ASN A 526 7.67 -16.69 -25.05
N LYS A 527 8.27 -16.39 -26.21
CA LYS A 527 9.62 -16.84 -26.54
C LYS A 527 10.63 -16.24 -25.56
N THR A 528 10.60 -14.93 -25.35
CA THR A 528 11.52 -14.27 -24.40
C THR A 528 11.31 -14.81 -22.98
N LEU A 529 10.05 -14.99 -22.56
CA LEU A 529 9.73 -15.53 -21.23
C LEU A 529 10.37 -16.91 -21.00
N LEU A 530 10.27 -17.81 -21.98
CA LEU A 530 10.82 -19.17 -21.89
C LEU A 530 12.35 -19.24 -22.09
N GLU A 531 12.94 -18.32 -22.86
CA GLU A 531 14.39 -18.33 -23.13
C GLU A 531 15.20 -17.60 -22.06
N SER A 532 14.65 -16.53 -21.50
CA SER A 532 15.36 -15.58 -20.64
C SER A 532 14.71 -15.37 -19.27
N GLY A 533 13.43 -15.71 -19.11
CA GLY A 533 12.66 -15.38 -17.91
C GLY A 533 12.36 -13.88 -17.77
N ASN A 534 11.72 -13.51 -16.68
CA ASN A 534 11.47 -12.11 -16.31
C ASN A 534 11.80 -11.91 -14.82
N TRP A 535 13.08 -11.61 -14.54
CA TRP A 535 13.56 -11.46 -13.16
C TRP A 535 12.72 -10.48 -12.34
N GLY A 536 12.35 -9.32 -12.92
CA GLY A 536 11.59 -8.30 -12.24
C GLY A 536 10.21 -8.79 -11.79
N LEU A 537 9.39 -9.28 -12.72
CA LEU A 537 8.04 -9.74 -12.33
C LEU A 537 8.08 -11.02 -11.48
N PHE A 538 9.04 -11.91 -11.69
CA PHE A 538 9.24 -13.07 -10.81
C PHE A 538 9.67 -12.65 -9.41
N HIS A 539 10.36 -11.52 -9.27
CA HIS A 539 10.71 -10.91 -7.99
C HIS A 539 9.48 -10.34 -7.27
N GLU A 540 8.62 -9.61 -7.98
CA GLU A 540 7.36 -9.10 -7.39
C GLU A 540 6.37 -10.21 -7.02
N LEU A 541 6.25 -11.26 -7.83
CA LEU A 541 5.51 -12.48 -7.48
C LEU A 541 6.14 -13.18 -6.27
N GLY A 542 7.47 -13.15 -6.15
CA GLY A 542 8.21 -13.65 -5.00
C GLY A 542 7.87 -12.91 -3.71
N HIS A 543 7.64 -11.59 -3.75
CA HIS A 543 7.16 -10.83 -2.60
C HIS A 543 5.78 -11.30 -2.13
N ASN A 544 4.86 -11.62 -3.05
CA ASN A 544 3.54 -12.16 -2.72
C ASN A 544 3.60 -13.56 -2.05
N MET A 545 4.76 -14.24 -2.12
CA MET A 545 5.00 -15.50 -1.41
C MET A 545 5.57 -15.34 0.00
N GLN A 546 6.10 -14.16 0.37
CA GLN A 546 6.78 -13.99 1.65
C GLN A 546 5.85 -14.12 2.86
N LYS A 547 6.40 -14.65 3.96
CA LYS A 547 5.79 -14.57 5.29
C LYS A 547 6.74 -13.96 6.32
N PRO A 548 6.22 -13.28 7.36
CA PRO A 548 7.03 -12.73 8.45
C PRO A 548 7.85 -13.76 9.24
N THR A 549 7.48 -15.04 9.20
CA THR A 549 8.13 -16.13 9.94
C THR A 549 9.49 -16.55 9.37
N TRP A 550 9.72 -16.36 8.06
CA TRP A 550 11.03 -16.62 7.42
C TRP A 550 11.67 -15.38 6.80
N THR A 551 10.94 -14.27 6.73
CA THR A 551 11.45 -12.99 6.22
C THR A 551 11.84 -12.10 7.39
N PHE A 552 13.02 -12.35 7.94
CA PHE A 552 13.61 -11.57 9.02
C PHE A 552 14.23 -10.25 8.50
N ARG A 553 14.60 -9.38 9.42
CA ARG A 553 15.11 -8.04 9.13
C ARG A 553 16.31 -8.11 8.17
N GLY A 554 16.25 -7.29 7.13
CA GLY A 554 17.28 -7.25 6.09
C GLY A 554 17.09 -8.26 4.96
N THR A 555 16.07 -9.12 5.01
CA THR A 555 15.83 -10.13 3.95
C THR A 555 14.54 -9.92 3.15
N GLY A 556 13.87 -8.77 3.31
CA GLY A 556 12.70 -8.39 2.50
C GLY A 556 12.97 -8.43 1.00
N GLU A 557 14.13 -7.96 0.55
CA GLU A 557 14.57 -8.00 -0.85
C GLU A 557 15.37 -9.27 -1.21
N VAL A 558 15.35 -10.27 -0.34
CA VAL A 558 16.21 -11.47 -0.44
C VAL A 558 15.37 -12.73 -0.51
N THR A 559 14.45 -12.95 0.44
CA THR A 559 13.67 -14.19 0.46
C THR A 559 12.67 -14.27 -0.70
N CYS A 560 12.19 -13.13 -1.23
CA CYS A 560 11.43 -13.10 -2.49
C CYS A 560 12.24 -13.71 -3.65
N ASN A 561 13.54 -13.40 -3.71
CA ASN A 561 14.44 -13.88 -4.75
C ASN A 561 14.73 -15.39 -4.68
N ILE A 562 14.39 -16.09 -3.59
CA ILE A 562 14.44 -17.56 -3.56
C ILE A 562 13.40 -18.13 -4.54
N PHE A 563 12.19 -17.55 -4.55
CA PHE A 563 11.13 -17.94 -5.49
C PHE A 563 11.46 -17.50 -6.92
N THR A 564 12.06 -16.33 -7.09
CA THR A 564 12.55 -15.85 -8.38
C THR A 564 13.58 -16.81 -8.97
N LEU A 565 14.60 -17.19 -8.20
CA LEU A 565 15.61 -18.16 -8.63
C LEU A 565 14.98 -19.50 -9.04
N HIS A 566 14.01 -20.00 -8.27
CA HIS A 566 13.29 -21.22 -8.60
C HIS A 566 12.50 -21.09 -9.91
N ALA A 567 11.75 -20.00 -10.10
CA ALA A 567 11.02 -19.77 -11.33
C ALA A 567 11.95 -19.62 -12.55
N MET A 568 13.10 -18.95 -12.40
CA MET A 568 14.10 -18.84 -13.46
C MET A 568 14.68 -20.22 -13.84
N ASP A 569 14.87 -21.11 -12.88
CA ASP A 569 15.31 -22.49 -13.11
C ASP A 569 14.24 -23.29 -13.86
N VAL A 570 13.01 -23.35 -13.32
CA VAL A 570 12.00 -24.27 -13.87
C VAL A 570 11.29 -23.75 -15.13
N ILE A 571 11.29 -22.44 -15.37
CA ILE A 571 10.66 -21.83 -16.56
C ILE A 571 11.69 -21.56 -17.65
N ALA A 572 12.77 -20.85 -17.29
CA ALA A 572 13.78 -20.39 -18.24
C ALA A 572 15.06 -21.25 -18.28
N GLN A 573 15.12 -22.33 -17.49
CA GLN A 573 16.27 -23.25 -17.41
C GLN A 573 17.58 -22.51 -17.11
N LYS A 574 17.50 -21.44 -16.30
CA LYS A 574 18.67 -20.70 -15.83
C LYS A 574 19.08 -21.22 -14.47
N SER A 575 20.34 -21.63 -14.36
CA SER A 575 20.92 -22.08 -13.09
C SER A 575 20.71 -21.01 -12.00
N PRO A 576 20.15 -21.38 -10.85
CA PRO A 576 20.12 -20.52 -9.66
C PRO A 576 21.51 -20.24 -9.09
N TRP A 577 22.44 -21.20 -9.21
CA TRP A 577 23.81 -21.02 -8.77
C TRP A 577 24.57 -20.13 -9.75
N ILE A 578 25.07 -19.00 -9.23
CA ILE A 578 25.72 -17.93 -10.00
C ILE A 578 24.88 -17.54 -11.22
N HIS A 579 23.57 -17.35 -11.00
CA HIS A 579 22.71 -16.67 -11.96
C HIS A 579 23.34 -15.33 -12.40
N SER A 580 23.07 -14.85 -13.61
CA SER A 580 23.67 -13.60 -14.14
C SER A 580 23.54 -12.39 -13.19
N TRP A 581 22.46 -12.35 -12.40
CA TRP A 581 22.24 -11.33 -11.36
C TRP A 581 23.21 -11.43 -10.17
N LEU A 582 23.69 -12.64 -9.85
CA LEU A 582 24.69 -12.94 -8.81
C LEU A 582 26.12 -12.88 -9.33
N GLU A 583 26.36 -13.25 -10.59
CA GLU A 583 27.70 -13.32 -11.20
C GLU A 583 28.52 -12.04 -10.98
N GLY A 584 27.95 -10.88 -11.31
CA GLY A 584 28.60 -9.58 -11.11
C GLY A 584 28.88 -9.22 -9.65
N LYS A 585 28.30 -9.96 -8.69
CA LYS A 585 28.44 -9.72 -7.24
C LYS A 585 29.44 -10.66 -6.56
N VAL A 586 29.98 -11.66 -7.26
CA VAL A 586 30.95 -12.62 -6.69
C VAL A 586 32.17 -11.93 -6.06
N PRO A 587 32.82 -10.93 -6.68
CA PRO A 587 33.96 -10.25 -6.05
C PRO A 587 33.59 -9.55 -4.74
N LYS A 588 32.41 -8.94 -4.70
CA LYS A 588 31.88 -8.23 -3.53
C LYS A 588 31.52 -9.20 -2.41
N ALA A 589 30.95 -10.35 -2.74
CA ALA A 589 30.67 -11.42 -1.79
C ALA A 589 31.96 -11.97 -1.15
N ARG A 590 32.98 -12.26 -1.96
CA ARG A 590 34.29 -12.69 -1.45
C ARG A 590 34.92 -11.62 -0.56
N GLN A 591 34.87 -10.35 -0.97
CA GLN A 591 35.39 -9.24 -0.15
C GLN A 591 34.67 -9.14 1.20
N PHE A 592 33.33 -9.27 1.20
CA PHE A 592 32.55 -9.29 2.43
C PHE A 592 33.05 -10.36 3.40
N ILE A 593 33.22 -11.60 2.91
CA ILE A 593 33.70 -12.73 3.72
C ILE A 593 35.11 -12.45 4.27
N ARG A 594 36.05 -11.99 3.44
CA ARG A 594 37.43 -11.68 3.88
C ARG A 594 37.47 -10.62 4.96
N SER A 595 36.66 -9.57 4.81
CA SER A 595 36.62 -8.46 5.76
C SER A 595 35.89 -8.78 7.07
N SER A 596 35.16 -9.91 7.13
CA SER A 596 34.27 -10.24 8.27
C SER A 596 33.39 -9.04 8.66
N ALA A 597 32.80 -8.34 7.68
CA ALA A 597 32.11 -7.06 7.86
C ALA A 597 30.84 -7.12 8.75
N GLY A 598 30.45 -8.33 9.20
CA GLY A 598 29.42 -8.54 10.19
C GLY A 598 27.99 -8.55 9.63
N PHE A 599 27.05 -8.98 10.47
CA PHE A 599 25.66 -9.20 10.09
C PHE A 599 24.95 -7.93 9.61
N SER A 600 25.20 -6.78 10.23
CA SER A 600 24.59 -5.51 9.80
C SER A 600 24.96 -5.15 8.36
N LYS A 601 26.20 -5.47 7.93
CA LYS A 601 26.61 -5.25 6.55
C LYS A 601 25.97 -6.27 5.61
N TRP A 602 25.83 -7.52 6.03
CA TRP A 602 25.10 -8.56 5.30
C TRP A 602 23.64 -8.13 5.04
N GLN A 603 22.94 -7.64 6.06
CA GLN A 603 21.55 -7.16 5.97
C GLN A 603 21.37 -5.94 5.05
N SER A 604 22.43 -5.15 4.85
CA SER A 604 22.37 -3.94 4.04
C SER A 604 22.48 -4.18 2.53
N ASP A 605 22.77 -5.41 2.11
CA ASP A 605 23.05 -5.73 0.71
C ASP A 605 22.33 -7.02 0.27
N PRO A 606 21.17 -6.89 -0.41
CA PRO A 606 20.39 -8.04 -0.84
C PRO A 606 21.15 -8.98 -1.77
N GLY A 607 22.11 -8.45 -2.52
CA GLY A 607 22.95 -9.23 -3.43
C GLY A 607 23.93 -10.14 -2.69
N ILE A 608 24.56 -9.63 -1.64
CA ILE A 608 25.41 -10.44 -0.74
C ILE A 608 24.54 -11.47 -0.01
N ALA A 609 23.41 -11.02 0.54
CA ALA A 609 22.51 -11.87 1.31
C ALA A 609 21.92 -13.03 0.50
N LEU A 610 21.60 -12.82 -0.79
CA LEU A 610 21.04 -13.87 -1.64
C LEU A 610 22.02 -15.04 -1.88
N PHE A 611 23.33 -14.81 -1.82
CA PHE A 611 24.31 -15.87 -2.08
C PHE A 611 24.16 -17.06 -1.13
N VAL A 612 23.87 -16.86 0.16
CA VAL A 612 23.72 -17.99 1.09
C VAL A 612 22.60 -18.92 0.63
N TYR A 613 21.51 -18.37 0.08
CA TYR A 613 20.39 -19.16 -0.42
C TYR A 613 20.73 -19.84 -1.75
N ALA A 614 21.36 -19.13 -2.69
CA ALA A 614 21.82 -19.76 -3.94
C ALA A 614 22.85 -20.88 -3.68
N GLN A 615 23.71 -20.72 -2.68
CA GLN A 615 24.72 -21.68 -2.27
C GLN A 615 24.09 -22.94 -1.66
N LEU A 616 23.08 -22.77 -0.79
CA LEU A 616 22.31 -23.87 -0.25
C LEU A 616 21.57 -24.64 -1.37
N TYR A 617 21.01 -23.95 -2.37
CA TYR A 617 20.44 -24.62 -3.54
C TYR A 617 21.51 -25.41 -4.30
N ASN A 618 22.67 -24.82 -4.57
CA ASN A 618 23.74 -25.46 -5.35
C ASN A 618 24.16 -26.80 -4.74
N GLN A 619 24.16 -26.89 -3.40
CA GLN A 619 24.55 -28.09 -2.68
C GLN A 619 23.40 -29.09 -2.52
N PHE A 620 22.21 -28.61 -2.12
CA PHE A 620 21.13 -29.49 -1.66
C PHE A 620 19.94 -29.60 -2.61
N GLY A 621 19.85 -28.72 -3.62
CA GLY A 621 18.75 -28.65 -4.57
C GLY A 621 17.42 -28.13 -3.97
N TRP A 622 16.40 -28.03 -4.82
CA TRP A 622 15.08 -27.51 -4.43
C TRP A 622 14.31 -28.45 -3.49
N SER A 623 14.65 -29.73 -3.40
CA SER A 623 13.95 -30.69 -2.53
C SER A 623 14.04 -30.30 -1.05
N VAL A 624 15.21 -29.82 -0.61
CA VAL A 624 15.40 -29.30 0.76
C VAL A 624 14.60 -28.02 0.98
N TYR A 625 14.63 -27.07 0.05
CA TYR A 625 13.79 -25.86 0.12
C TYR A 625 12.29 -26.16 0.23
N LYS A 626 11.79 -27.08 -0.61
CA LYS A 626 10.39 -27.50 -0.59
C LYS A 626 10.01 -28.09 0.77
N LYS A 627 10.86 -28.93 1.36
CA LYS A 627 10.63 -29.48 2.72
C LYS A 627 10.66 -28.37 3.78
N THR A 628 11.62 -27.45 3.69
CA THR A 628 11.73 -26.31 4.61
C THR A 628 10.50 -25.41 4.57
N PHE A 629 10.05 -24.96 3.40
CA PHE A 629 8.86 -24.11 3.31
C PHE A 629 7.60 -24.83 3.79
N ARG A 630 7.43 -26.12 3.45
CA ARG A 630 6.30 -26.92 3.94
C ARG A 630 6.27 -27.03 5.46
N GLN A 631 7.44 -27.11 6.12
CA GLN A 631 7.53 -27.11 7.59
C GLN A 631 6.95 -25.81 8.21
N TYR A 632 7.03 -24.67 7.51
CA TYR A 632 6.38 -23.43 7.96
C TYR A 632 4.88 -23.36 7.61
N GLU A 633 4.40 -24.16 6.67
CA GLU A 633 3.00 -24.22 6.23
C GLU A 633 2.18 -25.30 6.97
N GLU A 634 2.79 -26.14 7.79
CA GLU A 634 2.10 -27.14 8.63
C GLU A 634 1.10 -26.45 9.59
N GLN A 635 -0.18 -26.47 9.21
CA GLN A 635 -1.24 -25.60 9.73
C GLN A 635 -1.63 -25.85 11.19
N ASP A 636 -1.37 -27.05 11.72
CA ASP A 636 -1.76 -27.40 13.09
C ASP A 636 -0.80 -26.85 14.15
N MET A 637 0.44 -26.52 13.78
CA MET A 637 1.46 -25.95 14.69
C MET A 637 2.43 -25.02 13.94
N PRO A 638 1.96 -23.88 13.39
CA PRO A 638 2.87 -22.92 12.77
C PRO A 638 3.86 -22.39 13.82
N PRO A 639 5.14 -22.17 13.46
CA PRO A 639 6.14 -21.76 14.42
C PRO A 639 5.83 -20.33 14.92
N GLN A 640 5.71 -20.19 16.24
CA GLN A 640 5.39 -18.93 16.91
C GLN A 640 6.65 -18.09 17.14
N LEU A 641 7.28 -17.65 16.04
CA LEU A 641 8.55 -16.92 16.05
C LEU A 641 8.28 -15.42 16.29
N LYS A 642 8.72 -14.91 17.43
CA LYS A 642 8.48 -13.54 17.91
C LYS A 642 9.70 -12.64 17.72
N THR A 643 10.90 -13.18 17.85
CA THR A 643 12.15 -12.40 17.74
C THR A 643 12.85 -12.66 16.41
N GLU A 644 13.75 -11.74 16.03
CA GLU A 644 14.58 -11.92 14.83
C GLU A 644 15.57 -13.09 14.99
N GLU A 645 16.07 -13.32 16.20
CA GLU A 645 16.95 -14.46 16.52
C GLU A 645 16.22 -15.79 16.32
N GLU A 646 14.99 -15.92 16.86
CA GLU A 646 14.16 -17.12 16.68
C GLU A 646 13.89 -17.42 15.20
N LYS A 647 13.69 -16.40 14.36
CA LYS A 647 13.47 -16.58 12.91
C LYS A 647 14.72 -17.11 12.20
N ILE A 648 15.89 -16.59 12.55
CA ILE A 648 17.16 -17.01 11.95
C ILE A 648 17.49 -18.43 12.39
N ASP A 649 17.42 -18.71 13.70
CA ASP A 649 17.71 -20.03 14.25
C ASP A 649 16.79 -21.09 13.63
N TYR A 650 15.48 -20.84 13.60
CA TYR A 650 14.51 -21.79 13.05
C TYR A 650 14.74 -22.08 11.55
N TRP A 651 15.17 -21.07 10.77
CA TRP A 651 15.56 -21.28 9.37
C TRP A 651 16.75 -22.24 9.26
N PHE A 652 17.82 -22.00 10.02
CA PHE A 652 19.02 -22.82 9.98
C PHE A 652 18.81 -24.21 10.59
N GLU A 653 18.01 -24.35 11.64
CA GLU A 653 17.59 -25.63 12.21
C GLU A 653 16.80 -26.46 11.19
N THR A 654 15.81 -25.86 10.54
CA THR A 654 14.95 -26.55 9.57
C THR A 654 15.74 -26.95 8.33
N MET A 655 16.57 -26.05 7.78
CA MET A 655 17.44 -26.37 6.64
C MET A 655 18.48 -27.44 7.01
N SER A 656 19.04 -27.40 8.22
CA SER A 656 19.99 -28.43 8.70
C SER A 656 19.30 -29.78 8.86
N LYS A 657 18.09 -29.81 9.42
CA LYS A 657 17.26 -31.02 9.56
C LYS A 657 17.01 -31.70 8.22
N PHE A 658 16.65 -30.95 7.19
CA PHE A 658 16.31 -31.53 5.88
C PHE A 658 17.49 -31.74 4.94
N SER A 659 18.60 -31.02 5.15
CA SER A 659 19.86 -31.31 4.45
C SER A 659 20.66 -32.42 5.13
N GLU A 660 20.37 -32.74 6.39
CA GLU A 660 21.12 -33.67 7.26
C GLU A 660 22.55 -33.20 7.56
N TYR A 661 22.79 -31.88 7.47
CA TYR A 661 24.09 -31.26 7.79
C TYR A 661 23.93 -30.08 8.73
N ASN A 662 24.93 -29.87 9.57
CA ASN A 662 25.01 -28.70 10.44
C ASN A 662 25.50 -27.50 9.63
N LEU A 663 24.63 -26.49 9.47
CA LEU A 663 24.87 -25.28 8.69
C LEU A 663 25.47 -24.10 9.50
N ALA A 664 25.83 -24.30 10.77
CA ALA A 664 26.51 -23.28 11.56
C ALA A 664 27.85 -22.78 10.96
N PRO A 665 28.68 -23.62 10.31
CA PRO A 665 29.87 -23.13 9.60
C PRO A 665 29.53 -22.18 8.45
N LEU A 666 28.44 -22.46 7.72
CA LEU A 666 27.97 -21.59 6.64
C LEU A 666 27.43 -20.26 7.20
N ALA A 667 26.68 -20.29 8.30
CA ALA A 667 26.22 -19.08 8.99
C ALA A 667 27.41 -18.20 9.42
N ASP A 668 28.45 -18.80 10.00
CA ASP A 668 29.66 -18.09 10.41
C ASP A 668 30.42 -17.49 9.22
N LEU A 669 30.52 -18.21 8.09
CA LEU A 669 31.14 -17.70 6.86
C LEU A 669 30.47 -16.39 6.41
N TRP A 670 29.14 -16.34 6.48
CA TRP A 670 28.33 -15.19 6.08
C TRP A 670 28.07 -14.20 7.23
N SER A 671 28.69 -14.37 8.39
CA SER A 671 28.49 -13.55 9.59
C SER A 671 27.02 -13.47 10.06
N ILE A 672 26.25 -14.54 9.86
CA ILE A 672 24.86 -14.65 10.32
C ILE A 672 24.86 -15.19 11.76
N PRO A 673 24.24 -14.48 12.72
CA PRO A 673 24.24 -14.90 14.11
C PRO A 673 23.28 -16.08 14.33
N LEU A 674 23.77 -17.12 14.99
CA LEU A 674 22.97 -18.22 15.53
C LEU A 674 23.15 -18.25 17.04
N SER A 675 22.06 -18.49 17.77
CA SER A 675 22.13 -18.62 19.24
C SER A 675 22.95 -19.84 19.67
N ASP A 676 23.45 -19.82 20.90
CA ASP A 676 24.18 -20.95 21.47
C ASP A 676 23.29 -22.21 21.54
N THR A 677 22.00 -22.03 21.82
CA THR A 677 21.01 -23.11 21.83
C THR A 677 20.88 -23.76 20.45
N CYS A 678 20.69 -22.95 19.40
CA CYS A 678 20.63 -23.44 18.03
C CYS A 678 21.91 -24.21 17.67
N ARG A 679 23.08 -23.63 17.95
CA ARG A 679 24.38 -24.27 17.69
C ARG A 679 24.53 -25.63 18.38
N GLU A 680 24.07 -25.76 19.63
CA GLU A 680 24.09 -27.03 20.36
C GLU A 680 23.20 -28.07 19.68
N GLN A 681 21.98 -27.70 19.29
CA GLN A 681 21.05 -28.60 18.60
C GLN A 681 21.60 -29.10 17.27
N LEU A 682 22.30 -28.22 16.54
CA LEU A 682 22.88 -28.58 15.24
C LEU A 682 24.03 -29.59 15.33
N LYS A 683 24.66 -29.81 16.50
CA LYS A 683 25.78 -30.76 16.66
C LYS A 683 25.42 -32.22 16.37
N VAL A 684 24.12 -32.54 16.34
CA VAL A 684 23.64 -33.88 15.95
C VAL A 684 23.97 -34.20 14.48
N PHE A 685 24.15 -33.17 13.64
CA PHE A 685 24.48 -33.31 12.22
C PHE A 685 25.98 -33.07 11.95
N PRO A 686 26.57 -33.72 10.93
CA PRO A 686 27.92 -33.41 10.47
C PRO A 686 28.04 -31.94 10.02
N SER A 687 29.05 -31.23 10.52
CA SER A 687 29.34 -29.85 10.12
C SER A 687 29.67 -29.76 8.63
N PHE A 688 29.02 -28.84 7.92
CA PHE A 688 29.17 -28.69 6.48
C PHE A 688 29.55 -27.26 6.09
N LEU A 689 30.48 -27.15 5.15
CA LEU A 689 30.79 -25.92 4.45
C LEU A 689 31.06 -26.23 2.98
N PRO A 690 30.32 -25.64 2.02
CA PRO A 690 30.46 -25.93 0.60
C PRO A 690 31.89 -25.71 0.07
N ASP A 691 32.42 -26.61 -0.76
CA ASP A 691 33.60 -26.39 -1.62
C ASP A 691 33.16 -25.94 -3.02
N ASP A 692 32.99 -24.63 -3.18
CA ASP A 692 32.48 -23.99 -4.39
C ASP A 692 33.24 -22.70 -4.71
N GLU A 693 32.85 -22.01 -5.78
CA GLU A 693 33.55 -20.81 -6.28
C GLU A 693 33.60 -19.69 -5.23
N ILE A 694 32.66 -19.62 -4.29
CA ILE A 694 32.72 -18.61 -3.22
C ILE A 694 33.81 -18.99 -2.23
N THR A 695 33.79 -20.21 -1.69
CA THR A 695 34.74 -20.63 -0.64
C THR A 695 36.16 -20.86 -1.16
N GLN A 696 36.32 -21.33 -2.40
CA GLN A 696 37.61 -21.41 -3.09
C GLN A 696 38.24 -20.03 -3.29
N GLY A 697 37.41 -18.98 -3.34
CA GLY A 697 37.86 -17.60 -3.43
C GLY A 697 38.36 -17.02 -2.10
N VAL A 698 38.17 -17.70 -0.97
CA VAL A 698 38.52 -17.20 0.38
C VAL A 698 39.14 -18.30 1.25
N PRO A 699 40.21 -18.98 0.78
CA PRO A 699 40.80 -20.13 1.47
C PRO A 699 41.21 -19.81 2.91
N GLU A 700 41.69 -18.59 3.17
CA GLU A 700 42.04 -18.09 4.50
C GLU A 700 40.88 -18.19 5.51
N LYS A 701 39.64 -17.93 5.06
CA LYS A 701 38.45 -18.00 5.92
C LYS A 701 37.97 -19.44 6.08
N VAL A 702 38.16 -20.27 5.05
CA VAL A 702 37.87 -21.71 5.12
C VAL A 702 38.78 -22.37 6.17
N GLU A 703 40.08 -22.07 6.17
CA GLU A 703 41.03 -22.61 7.17
C GLU A 703 40.67 -22.20 8.61
N GLU A 704 40.18 -20.98 8.82
CA GLU A 704 39.69 -20.52 10.13
C GLU A 704 38.48 -21.35 10.59
N LEU A 705 37.54 -21.59 9.69
CA LEU A 705 36.34 -22.38 9.99
C LEU A 705 36.65 -23.86 10.18
N GLU A 706 37.61 -24.44 9.45
CA GLU A 706 38.07 -25.81 9.65
C GLU A 706 38.70 -26.03 11.03
N LYS A 707 39.37 -25.01 11.58
CA LYS A 707 39.87 -25.04 12.97
C LYS A 707 38.74 -24.97 14.00
N LYS A 708 37.69 -24.17 13.71
CA LYS A 708 36.53 -24.00 14.60
C LYS A 708 35.58 -25.22 14.58
N TYR A 709 35.44 -25.87 13.42
CA TYR A 709 34.54 -26.98 13.18
C TYR A 709 35.33 -28.22 12.71
N PRO A 710 35.80 -29.07 13.64
CA PRO A 710 36.59 -30.24 13.27
C PRO A 710 35.75 -31.23 12.43
N LYS A 711 36.39 -31.86 11.44
CA LYS A 711 35.76 -32.82 10.50
C LYS A 711 34.69 -32.18 9.59
N LEU A 712 34.95 -30.96 9.12
CA LEU A 712 34.09 -30.25 8.19
C LEU A 712 33.90 -31.04 6.88
N VAL A 713 32.65 -31.37 6.56
CA VAL A 713 32.29 -31.95 5.26
C VAL A 713 32.31 -30.83 4.23
N ARG A 714 33.12 -31.02 3.18
CA ARG A 714 33.33 -30.02 2.12
C ARG A 714 32.65 -30.35 0.80
N LYS A 715 32.46 -31.64 0.52
CA LYS A 715 31.81 -32.15 -0.69
C LYS A 715 30.75 -33.16 -0.31
N ILE A 716 29.60 -33.04 -0.93
CA ILE A 716 28.51 -34.00 -0.82
C ILE A 716 28.24 -34.61 -2.19
N ARG A 717 27.71 -35.83 -2.21
CA ARG A 717 27.26 -36.45 -3.46
C ARG A 717 26.05 -35.64 -3.93
N PRO A 718 26.01 -35.15 -5.19
CA PRO A 718 24.85 -34.42 -5.67
C PRO A 718 23.61 -35.31 -5.54
N PRO A 719 22.45 -34.76 -5.10
CA PRO A 719 21.23 -35.55 -5.00
C PRO A 719 20.86 -36.13 -6.38
N CYS A 720 20.42 -37.40 -6.39
CA CYS A 720 20.06 -38.17 -7.59
C CYS A 720 18.87 -37.57 -8.39
N ASP A 721 18.17 -36.60 -7.80
CA ASP A 721 16.89 -36.06 -8.28
C ASP A 721 17.04 -35.06 -9.44
N GLN A 722 18.26 -34.58 -9.74
CA GLN A 722 18.48 -33.58 -10.81
C GLN A 722 18.07 -34.08 -12.21
N PHE A 723 18.03 -35.40 -12.44
CA PHE A 723 17.64 -35.99 -13.73
C PHE A 723 16.18 -36.49 -13.78
N GLU A 724 15.62 -36.95 -12.67
CA GLU A 724 14.24 -37.46 -12.63
C GLU A 724 13.19 -36.34 -12.50
N GLU A 725 13.47 -35.22 -11.81
CA GLU A 725 12.51 -34.12 -11.67
C GLU A 725 12.26 -33.39 -13.01
N GLN A 726 13.28 -33.22 -13.87
CA GLN A 726 13.08 -32.62 -15.21
C GLN A 726 12.15 -33.46 -16.11
N ILE A 727 12.12 -34.78 -15.91
CA ILE A 727 11.28 -35.71 -16.69
C ILE A 727 9.89 -35.89 -16.04
N LEU A 728 9.81 -35.93 -14.71
CA LEU A 728 8.54 -36.01 -13.96
C LEU A 728 7.74 -34.71 -14.04
N CYS A 729 8.38 -33.54 -14.09
CA CYS A 729 7.69 -32.28 -14.32
C CYS A 729 7.07 -32.23 -15.73
N ARG A 730 7.71 -32.82 -16.75
CA ARG A 730 7.13 -32.95 -18.11
C ARG A 730 5.96 -33.94 -18.19
N ARG A 731 5.96 -35.02 -17.40
CA ARG A 731 4.94 -36.10 -17.46
C ARG A 731 3.77 -35.97 -16.48
N LYS A 732 3.95 -35.34 -15.31
CA LYS A 732 2.85 -35.12 -14.35
C LYS A 732 2.06 -33.84 -14.64
N TRP A 733 2.66 -32.83 -15.27
CA TRP A 733 1.96 -31.58 -15.61
C TRP A 733 0.96 -31.73 -16.76
N SER A 734 1.22 -32.60 -17.74
CA SER A 734 0.25 -32.94 -18.79
C SER A 734 -0.99 -33.69 -18.26
N VAL A 735 -0.94 -34.22 -17.02
CA VAL A 735 -2.05 -34.95 -16.38
C VAL A 735 -2.87 -34.04 -15.46
N LEU A 736 -2.29 -32.99 -14.89
CA LEU A 736 -3.04 -31.99 -14.11
C LEU A 736 -3.85 -31.05 -15.00
N VAL A 737 -3.34 -30.70 -16.19
CA VAL A 737 -4.09 -29.90 -17.19
C VAL A 737 -5.21 -30.71 -17.88
N ASN A 738 -5.13 -32.04 -17.89
CA ASN A 738 -6.16 -32.90 -18.50
C ASN A 738 -7.22 -33.43 -17.50
N LYS A 739 -7.14 -33.08 -16.21
CA LYS A 739 -8.14 -33.49 -15.20
C LYS A 739 -9.28 -32.48 -15.00
N SER A 740 -9.37 -31.45 -15.84
CA SER A 740 -10.46 -30.47 -15.90
C SER A 740 -11.30 -30.57 -17.19
N LYS A 741 -11.30 -31.73 -17.87
CA LYS A 741 -12.28 -32.04 -18.93
C LYS A 741 -13.48 -32.79 -18.38
#